data_AF-B1WV28-F1
#
_entry.id   AF-B1WV28-F1
#
_cell.length_a   1.000
_cell.length_b   1.000
_cell.length_c   1.000
_cell.angle_alpha   90.00
_cell.angle_beta   90.00
_cell.angle_gamma   90.00
#
_symmetry.space_group_name_H-M   'P 1'
#
loop_
_entity.id
_entity.type
_entity.pdbx_description
1 polymer ?
#
loop_
_entity_poly.entity_id
_entity_poly.type
_entity_poly.pdbx_seq_one_letter_code
_entity_poly.pdbx_strand_id
1 'polypeptide(L)'
;MTSPSNSKTWSHLSPDDPFFSESCSAFLEDLYQRYFLLKEGQNADYIPELAKVNPDLLAITIVTTQGKIYSIGDTSDLFTIQSIAKPLVYGMVLEDWGWEYVLNKIGVEPTGEPFNDIIDPDEIQERKYNPMVNAGAITTTSLVKGKTLEDRQQRLLAMFRGYFGRDVQVDQSIFWSRKTRDNWNRAIAYMMLSFGVIEEKIEEVLDLYFQQCSVLVNCQDLALMAATLANAGLNPITGERALNLNYAKSLMSVMYSSGLYQISGQWAYQVGLPAKSGLSGAIVGIVPHQMGIAVFSPPLGEHKKSVRGVKIFQELSQQFQLHIFDQIHIIDPQQKEKDKPFLFSSQSPSITNFLDYLYEKYLPLDEGNIYVSEPDIVEIDPNWFSICIVTTDGQFYGVGDVEQSFLIQSISKVFAYGLALEDHGRDYVLKTVDVEPTGDAYNSIIKVEENSKRPYNAMVNTGAIAITNLIKGKSPAHKLNRILKMYQQYIGHPVYVDTGAVVSEQTKGDRNWAISYLLRNFGMISGDIKETLQLYLQQCSVIIDCRDLAIMAATLANNGRNPMTGKQAIDPDYIKDLLSVMFTCGMYDFAGEWAYKVGFPAKSGVGGGILAVVPGVMGIGVFSPPLDKRGNSIRGIKVCEELSHHFRLHIFEPMSSPI
;
A
#
# COMPACT_ATOMS: atom_id res chain seq x y z
N MET A 1 -23.86 -19.31 -7.38
CA MET A 1 -23.59 -20.03 -8.64
C MET A 1 -22.09 -20.24 -8.70
N THR A 2 -21.66 -21.51 -8.79
CA THR A 2 -20.26 -21.93 -8.82
C THR A 2 -19.55 -21.34 -10.04
N SER A 3 -18.40 -20.70 -9.82
CA SER A 3 -17.52 -20.26 -10.90
C SER A 3 -17.10 -21.48 -11.74
N PRO A 4 -16.96 -21.37 -13.07
CA PRO A 4 -16.44 -22.45 -13.88
C PRO A 4 -14.93 -22.58 -13.59
N SER A 5 -14.58 -23.41 -12.60
CA SER A 5 -13.21 -23.80 -12.30
C SER A 5 -12.71 -24.82 -13.33
N ASN A 6 -12.42 -24.36 -14.54
CA ASN A 6 -11.49 -25.05 -15.43
C ASN A 6 -10.20 -24.22 -15.42
N SER A 7 -9.38 -24.33 -14.38
CA SER A 7 -8.09 -23.62 -14.33
C SER A 7 -7.13 -24.32 -15.29
N LYS A 8 -7.22 -23.95 -16.57
CA LYS A 8 -6.17 -24.21 -17.53
C LYS A 8 -4.90 -23.58 -16.94
N THR A 9 -3.89 -24.40 -16.67
CA THR A 9 -2.59 -23.93 -16.21
C THR A 9 -1.81 -23.38 -17.39
N TRP A 10 -1.21 -22.22 -17.22
CA TRP A 10 -0.46 -21.53 -18.27
C TRP A 10 1.03 -21.57 -17.93
N SER A 11 1.85 -22.02 -18.87
CA SER A 11 3.30 -21.97 -18.78
C SER A 11 3.85 -20.82 -19.64
N HIS A 12 5.10 -20.42 -19.39
CA HIS A 12 5.81 -19.40 -20.18
C HIS A 12 5.20 -17.99 -20.11
N LEU A 13 4.64 -17.60 -18.96
CA LEU A 13 4.10 -16.24 -18.73
C LEU A 13 5.13 -15.27 -18.12
N SER A 14 6.42 -15.63 -18.10
CA SER A 14 7.50 -14.71 -17.77
C SER A 14 7.90 -13.90 -19.02
N PRO A 15 8.02 -12.56 -18.96
CA PRO A 15 8.44 -11.73 -20.10
C PRO A 15 9.78 -12.14 -20.73
N ASP A 16 10.65 -12.81 -19.97
CA ASP A 16 11.96 -13.29 -20.43
C ASP A 16 11.89 -14.64 -21.17
N ASP A 17 10.74 -15.31 -21.17
CA ASP A 17 10.55 -16.61 -21.82
C ASP A 17 10.45 -16.45 -23.35
N PRO A 18 11.17 -17.25 -24.16
CA PRO A 18 11.05 -17.22 -25.63
C PRO A 18 9.63 -17.43 -26.16
N PHE A 19 8.81 -18.21 -25.45
CA PHE A 19 7.42 -18.50 -25.81
C PHE A 19 6.41 -17.52 -25.20
N PHE A 20 6.88 -16.52 -24.45
CA PHE A 20 6.03 -15.53 -23.78
C PHE A 20 5.00 -14.91 -24.71
N SER A 21 5.40 -14.56 -25.93
CA SER A 21 4.53 -13.90 -26.89
C SER A 21 3.30 -14.76 -27.23
N GLU A 22 3.50 -16.05 -27.49
CA GLU A 22 2.43 -16.96 -27.86
C GLU A 22 1.55 -17.29 -26.65
N SER A 23 2.17 -17.60 -25.51
CA SER A 23 1.46 -17.89 -24.26
C SER A 23 0.63 -16.70 -23.77
N CYS A 24 1.18 -15.49 -23.82
CA CYS A 24 0.49 -14.26 -23.42
C CYS A 24 -0.74 -14.02 -24.31
N SER A 25 -0.59 -14.08 -25.64
CA SER A 25 -1.72 -13.90 -26.56
C SER A 25 -2.81 -14.94 -26.34
N ALA A 26 -2.46 -16.22 -26.24
CA ALA A 26 -3.43 -17.29 -26.00
C ALA A 26 -4.13 -17.15 -24.64
N PHE A 27 -3.42 -16.67 -23.60
CA PHE A 27 -4.02 -16.40 -22.30
C PHE A 27 -4.99 -15.21 -22.34
N LEU A 28 -4.63 -14.13 -23.03
CA LEU A 28 -5.52 -12.98 -23.22
C LEU A 28 -6.79 -13.37 -23.98
N GLU A 29 -6.69 -14.25 -24.99
CA GLU A 29 -7.86 -14.81 -25.69
C GLU A 29 -8.77 -15.60 -24.74
N ASP A 30 -8.21 -16.46 -23.88
CA ASP A 30 -8.99 -17.21 -22.88
C ASP A 30 -9.71 -16.28 -21.90
N LEU A 31 -9.00 -15.29 -21.36
CA LEU A 31 -9.58 -14.26 -20.48
C LEU A 31 -10.72 -13.52 -21.18
N TYR A 32 -10.49 -13.07 -22.42
CA TYR A 32 -11.49 -12.37 -23.20
C TYR A 32 -12.75 -13.23 -23.37
N GLN A 33 -12.63 -14.49 -23.81
CA GLN A 33 -13.78 -15.37 -24.00
C GLN A 33 -14.56 -15.63 -22.71
N ARG A 34 -13.88 -15.86 -21.59
CA ARG A 34 -14.52 -16.11 -20.29
C ARG A 34 -15.27 -14.89 -19.78
N TYR A 35 -14.65 -13.72 -19.84
CA TYR A 35 -15.21 -12.51 -19.23
C TYR A 35 -16.10 -11.70 -20.17
N PHE A 36 -16.04 -11.90 -21.49
CA PHE A 36 -16.93 -11.22 -22.44
C PHE A 36 -18.43 -11.53 -22.18
N LEU A 37 -18.73 -12.75 -21.74
CA LEU A 37 -20.08 -13.22 -21.41
C LEU A 37 -20.60 -12.68 -20.08
N LEU A 38 -19.76 -12.09 -19.24
CA LEU A 38 -20.15 -11.54 -17.95
C LEU A 38 -20.81 -10.16 -18.15
N LYS A 39 -22.12 -10.07 -17.90
CA LYS A 39 -22.92 -8.85 -18.08
C LYS A 39 -23.33 -8.18 -16.76
N GLU A 40 -22.60 -8.44 -15.68
CA GLU A 40 -22.82 -7.81 -14.37
C GLU A 40 -22.40 -6.33 -14.37
N GLY A 41 -23.10 -5.52 -13.58
CA GLY A 41 -22.83 -4.09 -13.42
C GLY A 41 -23.64 -3.20 -14.37
N GLN A 42 -23.42 -1.89 -14.27
CA GLN A 42 -24.08 -0.87 -15.09
C GLN A 42 -23.10 0.23 -15.46
N ASN A 43 -23.30 0.85 -16.62
CA ASN A 43 -22.50 2.01 -17.00
C ASN A 43 -22.67 3.14 -15.99
N ALA A 44 -21.65 3.99 -15.89
CA ALA A 44 -21.77 5.23 -15.14
C ALA A 44 -22.80 6.17 -15.79
N ASP A 45 -23.66 6.78 -14.98
CA ASP A 45 -24.78 7.62 -15.44
C ASP A 45 -24.76 9.04 -14.84
N TYR A 46 -23.80 9.36 -13.97
CA TYR A 46 -23.61 10.69 -13.40
C TYR A 46 -23.32 11.77 -14.46
N ILE A 47 -22.94 11.35 -15.67
CA ILE A 47 -22.86 12.15 -16.89
C ILE A 47 -23.66 11.42 -17.97
N PRO A 48 -24.65 12.06 -18.63
CA PRO A 48 -25.52 11.40 -19.61
C PRO A 48 -24.79 10.71 -20.77
N GLU A 49 -23.64 11.26 -21.17
CA GLU A 49 -22.80 10.72 -22.23
C GLU A 49 -22.21 9.34 -21.89
N LEU A 50 -21.85 9.10 -20.61
CA LEU A 50 -21.28 7.83 -20.18
C LEU A 50 -22.32 6.69 -20.15
N ALA A 51 -23.58 7.02 -19.87
CA ALA A 51 -24.67 6.04 -19.88
C ALA A 51 -24.90 5.43 -21.28
N LYS A 52 -24.50 6.14 -22.34
CA LYS A 52 -24.71 5.75 -23.75
C LYS A 52 -23.61 4.85 -24.31
N VAL A 53 -22.51 4.66 -23.59
CA VAL A 53 -21.40 3.81 -24.02
C VAL A 53 -21.91 2.38 -24.20
N ASN A 54 -21.46 1.66 -25.23
CA ASN A 54 -21.85 0.27 -25.40
C ASN A 54 -21.35 -0.57 -24.21
N PRO A 55 -22.24 -1.18 -23.39
CA PRO A 55 -21.84 -1.93 -22.21
C PRO A 55 -21.09 -3.22 -22.56
N ASP A 56 -21.17 -3.71 -23.80
CA ASP A 56 -20.54 -4.96 -24.20
C ASP A 56 -19.03 -4.82 -24.45
N LEU A 57 -18.53 -3.60 -24.63
CA LEU A 57 -17.12 -3.34 -24.94
C LEU A 57 -16.19 -3.97 -23.90
N LEU A 58 -15.18 -4.69 -24.38
CA LEU A 58 -14.12 -5.27 -23.56
C LEU A 58 -12.80 -5.18 -24.32
N ALA A 59 -11.81 -4.57 -23.69
CA ALA A 59 -10.45 -4.57 -24.20
C ALA A 59 -9.45 -4.89 -23.08
N ILE A 60 -8.43 -5.67 -23.41
CA ILE A 60 -7.30 -5.95 -22.53
C ILE A 60 -6.03 -5.65 -23.34
N THR A 61 -5.15 -4.82 -22.78
CA THR A 61 -3.86 -4.51 -23.39
C THR A 61 -2.72 -4.58 -22.38
N ILE A 62 -1.61 -5.20 -22.77
CA ILE A 62 -0.34 -5.23 -22.06
C ILE A 62 0.71 -4.57 -22.94
N VAL A 63 1.51 -3.66 -22.36
CA VAL A 63 2.67 -3.04 -23.01
C VAL A 63 3.91 -3.30 -22.15
N THR A 64 4.93 -3.95 -22.70
CA THR A 64 6.18 -4.20 -21.95
C THR A 64 7.10 -2.99 -21.94
N THR A 65 8.05 -2.94 -21.01
CA THR A 65 9.07 -1.88 -20.95
C THR A 65 10.02 -1.89 -22.16
N GLN A 66 10.02 -2.95 -22.96
CA GLN A 66 10.72 -3.05 -24.25
C GLN A 66 9.85 -2.62 -25.45
N GLY A 67 8.61 -2.17 -25.20
CA GLY A 67 7.71 -1.67 -26.24
C GLY A 67 6.93 -2.75 -27.00
N LYS A 68 6.87 -4.00 -26.51
CA LYS A 68 6.00 -5.03 -27.10
C LYS A 68 4.56 -4.81 -26.63
N ILE A 69 3.59 -5.00 -27.53
CA ILE A 69 2.16 -4.76 -27.27
C ILE A 69 1.38 -6.04 -27.51
N TYR A 70 0.57 -6.44 -26.52
CA TYR A 70 -0.34 -7.58 -26.57
C TYR A 70 -1.75 -7.08 -26.28
N SER A 71 -2.68 -7.28 -27.21
CA SER A 71 -4.02 -6.70 -27.14
C SER A 71 -5.08 -7.67 -27.64
N ILE A 72 -6.26 -7.62 -27.03
CA ILE A 72 -7.45 -8.37 -27.46
C ILE A 72 -8.72 -7.53 -27.21
N GLY A 73 -9.72 -7.67 -28.10
CA GLY A 73 -11.02 -7.01 -27.99
C GLY A 73 -11.07 -5.60 -28.59
N ASP A 74 -11.89 -4.72 -28.02
CA ASP A 74 -12.23 -3.38 -28.51
C ASP A 74 -11.13 -2.34 -28.20
N THR A 75 -9.89 -2.62 -28.63
CA THR A 75 -8.68 -1.92 -28.13
C THR A 75 -8.50 -0.52 -28.69
N SER A 76 -9.16 -0.20 -29.81
CA SER A 76 -9.08 1.08 -30.51
C SER A 76 -10.23 2.03 -30.17
N ASP A 77 -11.27 1.55 -29.48
CA ASP A 77 -12.40 2.37 -29.08
C ASP A 77 -11.97 3.48 -28.13
N LEU A 78 -12.37 4.70 -28.47
CA LEU A 78 -12.06 5.89 -27.68
C LEU A 78 -13.08 6.08 -26.58
N PHE A 79 -12.58 6.38 -25.38
CA PHE A 79 -13.36 6.75 -24.22
C PHE A 79 -12.62 7.82 -23.42
N THR A 80 -13.32 8.46 -22.48
CA THR A 80 -12.69 9.48 -21.63
C THR A 80 -11.87 8.86 -20.51
N ILE A 81 -10.67 9.40 -20.28
CA ILE A 81 -9.72 8.91 -19.27
C ILE A 81 -10.23 9.04 -17.82
N GLN A 82 -11.10 10.00 -17.56
CA GLN A 82 -11.69 10.23 -16.24
C GLN A 82 -10.62 10.37 -15.14
N SER A 83 -10.80 9.67 -14.00
CA SER A 83 -9.88 9.73 -12.86
C SER A 83 -8.50 9.11 -13.11
N ILE A 84 -8.28 8.41 -14.25
CA ILE A 84 -6.96 7.89 -14.61
C ILE A 84 -5.99 9.03 -14.98
N ALA A 85 -6.49 10.24 -15.23
CA ALA A 85 -5.65 11.43 -15.40
C ALA A 85 -4.93 11.90 -14.12
N LYS A 86 -5.50 11.64 -12.93
CA LYS A 86 -5.02 12.22 -11.66
C LYS A 86 -3.55 11.88 -11.34
N PRO A 87 -3.09 10.61 -11.47
CA PRO A 87 -1.69 10.27 -11.29
C PRO A 87 -0.75 11.08 -12.19
N LEU A 88 -1.12 11.30 -13.46
CA LEU A 88 -0.27 11.99 -14.42
C LEU A 88 -0.08 13.46 -14.05
N VAL A 89 -1.17 14.14 -13.72
CA VAL A 89 -1.12 15.55 -13.33
C VAL A 89 -0.39 15.72 -11.99
N TYR A 90 -0.51 14.76 -11.07
CA TYR A 90 0.30 14.74 -9.85
C TYR A 90 1.79 14.57 -10.13
N GLY A 91 2.18 13.63 -11.00
CA GLY A 91 3.57 13.46 -11.43
C GLY A 91 4.16 14.73 -12.03
N MET A 92 3.42 15.40 -12.92
CA MET A 92 3.84 16.67 -13.53
C MET A 92 4.02 17.79 -12.48
N VAL A 93 3.14 17.86 -11.48
CA VAL A 93 3.22 18.86 -10.40
C VAL A 93 4.40 18.59 -9.46
N LEU A 94 4.74 17.32 -9.22
CA LEU A 94 5.96 16.95 -8.49
C LEU A 94 7.22 17.43 -9.22
N GLU A 95 7.29 17.31 -10.55
CA GLU A 95 8.39 17.85 -11.35
C GLU A 95 8.48 19.37 -11.30
N ASP A 96 7.32 20.03 -11.23
CA ASP A 96 7.25 21.47 -11.19
C ASP A 96 7.74 22.05 -9.87
N TRP A 97 7.33 21.47 -8.75
CA TRP A 97 7.49 22.10 -7.45
C TRP A 97 8.41 21.34 -6.49
N GLY A 98 8.74 20.09 -6.80
CA GLY A 98 9.41 19.19 -5.88
C GLY A 98 8.46 18.65 -4.79
N TRP A 99 8.85 17.53 -4.19
CA TRP A 99 7.96 16.81 -3.29
C TRP A 99 7.65 17.57 -1.99
N GLU A 100 8.61 18.29 -1.41
CA GLU A 100 8.42 19.02 -0.14
C GLU A 100 7.31 20.07 -0.25
N TYR A 101 7.32 20.84 -1.34
CA TYR A 101 6.31 21.86 -1.60
C TYR A 101 4.93 21.23 -1.83
N VAL A 102 4.87 20.16 -2.63
CA VAL A 102 3.61 19.50 -2.95
C VAL A 102 3.02 18.82 -1.71
N LEU A 103 3.82 18.15 -0.89
CA LEU A 103 3.37 17.47 0.33
C LEU A 103 2.82 18.48 1.36
N ASN A 104 3.36 19.70 1.37
CA ASN A 104 2.81 20.78 2.20
C ASN A 104 1.42 21.25 1.72
N LYS A 105 1.04 21.02 0.46
CA LYS A 105 -0.27 21.40 -0.09
C LYS A 105 -1.26 20.23 -0.12
N ILE A 106 -0.77 19.01 -0.35
CA ILE A 106 -1.57 17.80 -0.57
C ILE A 106 -0.85 16.63 0.12
N GLY A 107 -1.53 15.94 1.04
CA GLY A 107 -1.00 14.73 1.66
C GLY A 107 -0.91 13.53 0.71
N VAL A 108 -0.56 12.37 1.27
CA VAL A 108 -0.48 11.10 0.54
C VAL A 108 -1.19 9.95 1.28
N GLU A 109 -1.89 10.28 2.37
CA GLU A 109 -2.56 9.29 3.18
C GLU A 109 -3.83 8.76 2.52
N PRO A 110 -4.11 7.45 2.61
CA PRO A 110 -5.38 6.89 2.20
C PRO A 110 -6.50 7.46 3.07
N THR A 111 -7.59 7.88 2.44
CA THR A 111 -8.77 8.41 3.15
C THR A 111 -9.73 7.29 3.59
N GLY A 112 -9.67 6.11 2.97
CA GLY A 112 -10.69 5.06 3.12
C GLY A 112 -12.04 5.39 2.45
N GLU A 113 -12.25 6.66 2.09
CA GLU A 113 -13.52 7.17 1.57
C GLU A 113 -13.80 6.85 0.08
N PRO A 114 -15.09 6.81 -0.33
CA PRO A 114 -15.49 6.75 -1.73
C PRO A 114 -14.96 7.92 -2.55
N PHE A 115 -14.70 7.71 -3.84
CA PHE A 115 -14.14 8.75 -4.71
C PHE A 115 -15.00 10.02 -4.87
N ASN A 116 -16.31 9.92 -4.64
CA ASN A 116 -17.28 11.01 -4.82
C ASN A 116 -17.77 11.59 -3.50
N ASP A 117 -17.14 11.24 -2.38
CA ASP A 117 -17.53 11.80 -1.09
C ASP A 117 -17.03 13.23 -0.91
N ILE A 118 -17.76 14.01 -0.11
CA ILE A 118 -17.24 15.27 0.41
C ILE A 118 -16.31 14.88 1.54
N ILE A 119 -15.01 15.06 1.29
CA ILE A 119 -13.99 14.94 2.32
C ILE A 119 -14.37 15.84 3.50
N ASP A 120 -14.23 15.31 4.71
CA ASP A 120 -14.49 16.06 5.94
C ASP A 120 -13.74 17.41 5.88
N PRO A 121 -14.43 18.55 6.17
CA PRO A 121 -13.77 19.85 6.23
C PRO A 121 -12.49 19.85 7.08
N ASP A 122 -12.46 19.09 8.17
CA ASP A 122 -11.29 18.97 9.04
C ASP A 122 -10.15 18.23 8.31
N GLU A 123 -10.45 17.18 7.54
CA GLU A 123 -9.46 16.49 6.70
C GLU A 123 -8.91 17.39 5.60
N ILE A 124 -9.72 18.29 5.04
CA ILE A 124 -9.24 19.28 4.06
C ILE A 124 -8.33 20.31 4.73
N GLN A 125 -8.75 20.83 5.88
CA GLN A 125 -7.98 21.80 6.66
C GLN A 125 -6.62 21.23 7.10
N GLU A 126 -6.61 19.98 7.53
CA GLU A 126 -5.40 19.26 7.96
C GLU A 126 -4.63 18.61 6.81
N ARG A 127 -5.14 18.70 5.57
CA ARG A 127 -4.54 18.14 4.35
C ARG A 127 -4.36 16.62 4.41
N LYS A 128 -5.25 15.94 5.12
CA LYS A 128 -5.31 14.47 5.29
C LYS A 128 -6.00 13.78 4.10
N TYR A 129 -5.59 14.13 2.90
CA TYR A 129 -6.09 13.53 1.67
C TYR A 129 -4.97 13.39 0.64
N ASN A 130 -5.17 12.51 -0.34
CA ASN A 130 -4.18 12.17 -1.35
C ASN A 130 -4.56 12.71 -2.74
N PRO A 131 -3.61 12.79 -3.70
CA PRO A 131 -3.90 13.25 -5.07
C PRO A 131 -4.85 12.34 -5.88
N MET A 132 -5.17 11.13 -5.40
CA MET A 132 -6.05 10.20 -6.13
C MET A 132 -7.55 10.50 -5.90
N VAL A 133 -7.90 11.18 -4.80
CA VAL A 133 -9.27 11.67 -4.54
C VAL A 133 -9.53 13.01 -5.25
N ASN A 134 -10.79 13.43 -5.34
CA ASN A 134 -11.15 14.62 -6.12
C ASN A 134 -10.55 15.91 -5.54
N ALA A 135 -10.59 16.13 -4.23
CA ALA A 135 -10.00 17.32 -3.61
C ALA A 135 -8.49 17.41 -3.87
N GLY A 136 -7.77 16.28 -3.73
CA GLY A 136 -6.36 16.18 -4.06
C GLY A 136 -6.08 16.46 -5.53
N ALA A 137 -6.87 15.91 -6.45
CA ALA A 137 -6.72 16.17 -7.86
C ALA A 137 -7.02 17.63 -8.24
N ILE A 138 -8.00 18.28 -7.61
CA ILE A 138 -8.31 19.71 -7.83
C ILE A 138 -7.16 20.58 -7.30
N THR A 139 -6.62 20.28 -6.12
CA THR A 139 -5.43 20.98 -5.60
C THR A 139 -4.22 20.77 -6.48
N THR A 140 -4.00 19.54 -6.96
CA THR A 140 -2.93 19.25 -7.90
C THR A 140 -3.11 20.08 -9.17
N THR A 141 -4.34 20.16 -9.68
CA THR A 141 -4.67 20.97 -10.86
C THR A 141 -4.40 22.46 -10.62
N SER A 142 -4.65 22.97 -9.41
CA SER A 142 -4.38 24.37 -9.06
C SER A 142 -2.88 24.70 -9.12
N LEU A 143 -2.01 23.71 -8.91
CA LEU A 143 -0.55 23.83 -8.95
C LEU A 143 0.07 23.70 -10.35
N VAL A 144 -0.70 23.40 -11.40
CA VAL A 144 -0.18 23.31 -12.78
C VAL A 144 0.41 24.65 -13.19
N LYS A 145 1.72 24.69 -13.50
CA LYS A 145 2.43 25.91 -13.88
C LYS A 145 1.94 26.50 -15.20
N GLY A 146 1.84 27.82 -15.24
CA GLY A 146 1.56 28.63 -16.42
C GLY A 146 1.10 30.03 -16.00
N LYS A 147 1.34 31.05 -16.84
CA LYS A 147 0.95 32.44 -16.51
C LYS A 147 -0.51 32.69 -16.85
N THR A 148 -0.99 32.04 -17.91
CA THR A 148 -2.37 32.10 -18.39
C THR A 148 -3.05 30.72 -18.30
N LEU A 149 -4.37 30.69 -18.39
CA LEU A 149 -5.11 29.42 -18.52
C LEU A 149 -4.62 28.64 -19.74
N GLU A 150 -4.37 29.31 -20.88
CA GLU A 150 -3.89 28.68 -22.11
C GLU A 150 -2.53 28.01 -21.91
N ASP A 151 -1.57 28.65 -21.23
CA ASP A 151 -0.27 28.05 -20.92
C ASP A 151 -0.43 26.75 -20.12
N ARG A 152 -1.32 26.76 -19.13
CA ARG A 152 -1.60 25.61 -18.26
C ARG A 152 -2.28 24.48 -19.05
N GLN A 153 -3.19 24.82 -19.96
CA GLN A 153 -3.83 23.87 -20.86
C GLN A 153 -2.80 23.21 -21.79
N GLN A 154 -1.92 24.01 -22.41
CA GLN A 154 -0.87 23.50 -23.29
C GLN A 154 0.09 22.58 -22.53
N ARG A 155 0.48 22.95 -21.31
CA ARG A 155 1.32 22.13 -20.44
C ARG A 155 0.67 20.78 -20.12
N LEU A 156 -0.60 20.78 -19.77
CA LEU A 156 -1.39 19.58 -19.46
C LEU A 156 -1.53 18.66 -20.68
N LEU A 157 -1.80 19.21 -21.88
CA LEU A 157 -1.89 18.43 -23.11
C LEU A 157 -0.51 17.89 -23.54
N ALA A 158 0.57 18.66 -23.36
CA ALA A 158 1.93 18.21 -23.63
C ALA A 158 2.34 17.03 -22.74
N MET A 159 1.99 17.07 -21.45
CA MET A 159 2.19 15.94 -20.53
C MET A 159 1.49 14.68 -21.07
N PHE A 160 0.21 14.75 -21.43
CA PHE A 160 -0.50 13.57 -21.97
C PHE A 160 0.15 13.02 -23.25
N ARG A 161 0.62 13.89 -24.15
CA ARG A 161 1.35 13.46 -25.35
C ARG A 161 2.58 12.63 -25.03
N GLY A 162 3.36 13.03 -24.02
CA GLY A 162 4.55 12.29 -23.59
C GLY A 162 4.24 10.86 -23.12
N TYR A 163 3.10 10.65 -22.45
CA TYR A 163 2.66 9.33 -22.02
C TYR A 163 2.07 8.47 -23.14
N PHE A 164 1.27 9.05 -24.04
CA PHE A 164 0.56 8.29 -25.07
C PHE A 164 1.32 8.18 -26.39
N GLY A 165 2.36 8.99 -26.59
CA GLY A 165 3.14 9.02 -27.82
C GLY A 165 2.36 9.55 -29.04
N ARG A 166 1.24 10.25 -28.81
CA ARG A 166 0.38 10.81 -29.86
C ARG A 166 -0.33 12.08 -29.38
N ASP A 167 -0.86 12.84 -30.32
CA ASP A 167 -1.75 13.96 -30.03
C ASP A 167 -3.02 13.50 -29.31
N VAL A 168 -3.46 14.31 -28.34
CA VAL A 168 -4.66 14.06 -27.55
C VAL A 168 -5.80 14.99 -27.93
N GLN A 169 -7.01 14.46 -27.85
CA GLN A 169 -8.25 15.21 -28.06
C GLN A 169 -9.04 15.25 -26.76
N VAL A 170 -9.81 16.32 -26.56
CA VAL A 170 -10.72 16.47 -25.44
C VAL A 170 -12.14 16.29 -25.95
N ASP A 171 -12.89 15.39 -25.33
CA ASP A 171 -14.33 15.25 -25.57
C ASP A 171 -15.06 16.49 -25.09
N GLN A 172 -15.47 17.33 -26.05
CA GLN A 172 -16.15 18.58 -25.75
C GLN A 172 -17.51 18.35 -25.08
N SER A 173 -18.22 17.27 -25.44
CA SER A 173 -19.54 17.00 -24.88
C SER A 173 -19.46 16.69 -23.39
N ILE A 174 -18.52 15.81 -23.00
CA ILE A 174 -18.29 15.44 -21.60
C ILE A 174 -17.70 16.64 -20.85
N PHE A 175 -16.75 17.37 -21.42
CA PHE A 175 -16.19 18.58 -20.81
C PHE A 175 -17.28 19.59 -20.45
N TRP A 176 -18.16 19.95 -21.40
CA TRP A 176 -19.24 20.90 -21.16
C TRP A 176 -20.31 20.35 -20.22
N SER A 177 -20.61 19.06 -20.28
CA SER A 177 -21.55 18.39 -19.36
C SER A 177 -21.06 18.50 -17.91
N ARG A 178 -19.76 18.24 -17.66
CA ARG A 178 -19.15 18.43 -16.33
C ARG A 178 -19.06 19.89 -15.93
N LYS A 179 -18.57 20.74 -16.83
CA LYS A 179 -18.47 22.18 -16.59
C LYS A 179 -19.80 22.81 -16.23
N THR A 180 -20.94 22.32 -16.71
CA THR A 180 -22.24 22.94 -16.40
C THR A 180 -22.98 22.29 -15.23
N ARG A 181 -22.67 21.05 -14.87
CA ARG A 181 -23.47 20.25 -13.92
C ARG A 181 -22.72 19.74 -12.69
N ASP A 182 -21.39 19.75 -12.69
CA ASP A 182 -20.57 19.19 -11.60
C ASP A 182 -20.49 20.16 -10.42
N ASN A 183 -21.60 20.31 -9.70
CA ASN A 183 -21.71 21.15 -8.50
C ASN A 183 -20.94 20.57 -7.31
N TRP A 184 -20.70 19.25 -7.29
CA TRP A 184 -19.94 18.58 -6.24
C TRP A 184 -18.48 19.02 -6.24
N ASN A 185 -17.79 18.94 -7.39
CA ASN A 185 -16.40 19.40 -7.47
C ASN A 185 -16.28 20.92 -7.28
N ARG A 186 -17.31 21.69 -7.64
CA ARG A 186 -17.38 23.12 -7.29
C ARG A 186 -17.43 23.34 -5.79
N ALA A 187 -18.35 22.67 -5.08
CA ALA A 187 -18.48 22.81 -3.64
C ALA A 187 -17.15 22.48 -2.93
N ILE A 188 -16.49 21.39 -3.35
CA ILE A 188 -15.15 21.04 -2.87
C ILE A 188 -14.17 22.19 -3.12
N ALA A 189 -14.07 22.71 -4.35
CA ALA A 189 -13.11 23.76 -4.67
C ALA A 189 -13.35 25.08 -3.89
N TYR A 190 -14.61 25.49 -3.68
CA TYR A 190 -14.93 26.66 -2.84
C TYR A 190 -14.63 26.42 -1.36
N MET A 191 -14.85 25.21 -0.86
CA MET A 191 -14.43 24.83 0.50
C MET A 191 -12.91 24.89 0.66
N MET A 192 -12.17 24.40 -0.33
CA MET A 192 -10.70 24.47 -0.36
C MET A 192 -10.17 25.90 -0.43
N LEU A 193 -10.86 26.80 -1.12
CA LEU A 193 -10.58 28.25 -1.09
C LEU A 193 -10.80 28.81 0.31
N SER A 194 -11.88 28.43 0.99
CA SER A 194 -12.16 28.88 2.37
C SER A 194 -11.04 28.50 3.35
N PHE A 195 -10.37 27.38 3.13
CA PHE A 195 -9.23 26.93 3.93
C PHE A 195 -7.86 27.42 3.40
N GLY A 196 -7.83 28.23 2.34
CA GLY A 196 -6.59 28.74 1.75
C GLY A 196 -5.70 27.66 1.11
N VAL A 197 -6.29 26.51 0.74
CA VAL A 197 -5.58 25.43 0.05
C VAL A 197 -5.38 25.77 -1.42
N ILE A 198 -6.44 26.31 -2.03
CA ILE A 198 -6.46 26.81 -3.41
C ILE A 198 -6.57 28.33 -3.34
N GLU A 199 -5.76 29.01 -4.16
CA GLU A 199 -5.75 30.47 -4.27
C GLU A 199 -6.73 30.94 -5.38
N GLU A 200 -6.85 32.25 -5.62
CA GLU A 200 -7.87 32.84 -6.50
C GLU A 200 -7.91 32.20 -7.91
N LYS A 201 -9.10 32.24 -8.56
CA LYS A 201 -9.47 31.65 -9.89
C LYS A 201 -9.95 30.18 -9.89
N ILE A 202 -10.87 29.84 -8.99
CA ILE A 202 -11.49 28.50 -8.90
C ILE A 202 -12.00 27.98 -10.26
N GLU A 203 -12.74 28.79 -11.02
CA GLU A 203 -13.33 28.31 -12.27
C GLU A 203 -12.27 27.98 -13.34
N GLU A 204 -11.12 28.67 -13.36
CA GLU A 204 -10.00 28.29 -14.24
C GLU A 204 -9.40 26.93 -13.81
N VAL A 205 -9.27 26.69 -12.51
CA VAL A 205 -8.79 25.40 -11.97
C VAL A 205 -9.76 24.27 -12.30
N LEU A 206 -11.06 24.52 -12.13
CA LEU A 206 -12.11 23.54 -12.45
C LEU A 206 -12.19 23.27 -13.96
N ASP A 207 -12.03 24.29 -14.80
CA ASP A 207 -11.94 24.11 -16.25
C ASP A 207 -10.79 23.17 -16.63
N LEU A 208 -9.59 23.39 -16.09
CA LEU A 208 -8.46 22.47 -16.29
C LEU A 208 -8.77 21.07 -15.76
N TYR A 209 -9.41 20.97 -14.60
CA TYR A 209 -9.75 19.70 -13.98
C TYR A 209 -10.77 18.90 -14.80
N PHE A 210 -11.81 19.55 -15.32
CA PHE A 210 -12.78 18.91 -16.20
C PHE A 210 -12.17 18.55 -17.55
N GLN A 211 -11.24 19.36 -18.06
CA GLN A 211 -10.53 19.11 -19.31
C GLN A 211 -9.66 17.86 -19.21
N GLN A 212 -8.83 17.70 -18.17
CA GLN A 212 -8.02 16.48 -18.01
C GLN A 212 -8.86 15.21 -17.94
N CYS A 213 -10.01 15.23 -17.26
CA CYS A 213 -10.88 14.05 -17.15
C CYS A 213 -11.57 13.71 -18.47
N SER A 214 -11.65 14.66 -19.39
CA SER A 214 -12.35 14.53 -20.67
C SER A 214 -11.41 14.22 -21.83
N VAL A 215 -10.12 13.95 -21.58
CA VAL A 215 -9.18 13.50 -22.60
C VAL A 215 -9.58 12.12 -23.13
N LEU A 216 -9.59 11.98 -24.46
CA LEU A 216 -9.91 10.74 -25.17
C LEU A 216 -8.69 9.83 -25.28
N VAL A 217 -8.86 8.60 -24.80
CA VAL A 217 -7.87 7.53 -24.80
C VAL A 217 -8.51 6.24 -25.28
N ASN A 218 -7.70 5.30 -25.74
CA ASN A 218 -8.08 3.91 -25.93
C ASN A 218 -7.37 3.01 -24.91
N CYS A 219 -7.63 1.70 -24.97
CA CYS A 219 -7.04 0.75 -24.01
C CYS A 219 -5.50 0.70 -24.11
N GLN A 220 -4.96 0.83 -25.33
CA GLN A 220 -3.51 0.81 -25.58
C GLN A 220 -2.80 2.04 -25.01
N ASP A 221 -3.40 3.23 -25.10
CA ASP A 221 -2.84 4.46 -24.50
C ASP A 221 -2.67 4.31 -22.99
N LEU A 222 -3.65 3.70 -22.32
CA LEU A 222 -3.60 3.48 -20.87
C LEU A 222 -2.54 2.44 -20.49
N ALA A 223 -2.40 1.36 -21.26
CA ALA A 223 -1.36 0.37 -21.03
C ALA A 223 0.03 0.97 -21.28
N LEU A 224 0.19 1.82 -22.30
CA LEU A 224 1.43 2.54 -22.59
C LEU A 224 1.79 3.55 -21.48
N MET A 225 0.79 4.27 -20.95
CA MET A 225 0.96 5.12 -19.77
C MET A 225 1.52 4.31 -18.60
N ALA A 226 0.94 3.15 -18.29
CA ALA A 226 1.43 2.31 -17.21
C ALA A 226 2.82 1.74 -17.48
N ALA A 227 3.10 1.36 -18.72
CA ALA A 227 4.41 0.86 -19.11
C ALA A 227 5.49 1.94 -19.00
N THR A 228 5.13 3.20 -19.29
CA THR A 228 5.99 4.37 -19.07
C THR A 228 6.35 4.52 -17.59
N LEU A 229 5.39 4.36 -16.68
CA LEU A 229 5.64 4.40 -15.24
C LEU A 229 6.45 3.19 -14.75
N ALA A 230 6.15 1.98 -15.25
CA ALA A 230 6.94 0.78 -15.00
C ALA A 230 8.40 0.94 -15.46
N ASN A 231 8.62 1.71 -16.53
CA ASN A 231 9.92 2.02 -17.11
C ASN A 231 10.54 3.32 -16.57
N ALA A 232 10.28 3.63 -15.29
CA ALA A 232 10.86 4.78 -14.59
C ALA A 232 10.64 6.14 -15.31
N GLY A 233 9.46 6.31 -15.89
CA GLY A 233 9.02 7.51 -16.59
C GLY A 233 9.50 7.63 -18.04
N LEU A 234 10.12 6.59 -18.61
CA LEU A 234 10.53 6.56 -20.02
C LEU A 234 9.48 5.84 -20.86
N ASN A 235 8.91 6.53 -21.84
CA ASN A 235 7.93 5.93 -22.74
C ASN A 235 8.61 4.83 -23.58
N PRO A 236 8.19 3.56 -23.47
CA PRO A 236 8.90 2.44 -24.11
C PRO A 236 8.76 2.40 -25.64
N ILE A 237 7.84 3.19 -26.21
CA ILE A 237 7.63 3.26 -27.67
C ILE A 237 8.35 4.47 -28.26
N THR A 238 8.23 5.64 -27.64
CA THR A 238 8.83 6.88 -28.18
C THR A 238 10.25 7.13 -27.69
N GLY A 239 10.64 6.54 -26.56
CA GLY A 239 11.89 6.86 -25.86
C GLY A 239 11.89 8.23 -25.18
N GLU A 240 10.76 8.94 -25.16
CA GLU A 240 10.63 10.23 -24.49
C GLU A 240 10.46 10.03 -22.97
N ARG A 241 11.09 10.91 -22.17
CA ARG A 241 10.90 10.93 -20.73
C ARG A 241 9.65 11.72 -20.39
N ALA A 242 8.57 11.01 -20.06
CA ALA A 242 7.29 11.60 -19.63
C ALA A 242 7.25 11.92 -18.12
N LEU A 243 8.17 11.34 -17.32
CA LEU A 243 8.32 11.64 -15.90
C LEU A 243 9.77 11.45 -15.45
N ASN A 244 10.21 12.31 -14.53
CA ASN A 244 11.47 12.13 -13.82
C ASN A 244 11.46 10.82 -13.02
N LEU A 245 12.54 10.04 -13.13
CA LEU A 245 12.68 8.74 -12.46
C LEU A 245 12.50 8.82 -10.94
N ASN A 246 12.87 9.95 -10.32
CA ASN A 246 12.77 10.15 -8.88
C ASN A 246 11.32 10.23 -8.40
N TYR A 247 10.38 10.66 -9.26
CA TYR A 247 8.97 10.78 -8.91
C TYR A 247 8.13 9.59 -9.36
N ALA A 248 8.63 8.73 -10.26
CA ALA A 248 7.92 7.52 -10.69
C ALA A 248 7.63 6.58 -9.51
N LYS A 249 8.61 6.36 -8.63
CA LYS A 249 8.44 5.52 -7.43
C LYS A 249 7.37 6.08 -6.48
N SER A 250 7.48 7.37 -6.17
CA SER A 250 6.57 8.12 -5.31
C SER A 250 5.13 8.09 -5.84
N LEU A 251 4.97 8.30 -7.15
CA LEU A 251 3.68 8.21 -7.81
C LEU A 251 3.07 6.82 -7.71
N MET A 252 3.86 5.78 -7.97
CA MET A 252 3.44 4.38 -7.83
C MET A 252 3.05 4.04 -6.38
N SER A 253 3.75 4.56 -5.38
CA SER A 253 3.38 4.38 -3.97
C SER A 253 1.99 4.90 -3.64
N VAL A 254 1.65 6.12 -4.11
CA VAL A 254 0.31 6.68 -3.88
C VAL A 254 -0.75 5.93 -4.69
N MET A 255 -0.43 5.48 -5.90
CA MET A 255 -1.32 4.64 -6.70
C MET A 255 -1.59 3.28 -6.02
N TYR A 256 -0.57 2.69 -5.38
CA TYR A 256 -0.71 1.44 -4.66
C TYR A 256 -1.61 1.57 -3.42
N SER A 257 -1.41 2.63 -2.62
CA SER A 257 -2.15 2.80 -1.36
C SER A 257 -3.55 3.40 -1.54
N SER A 258 -3.79 4.18 -2.60
CA SER A 258 -4.98 5.04 -2.72
C SER A 258 -5.64 5.03 -4.10
N GLY A 259 -5.06 4.35 -5.09
CA GLY A 259 -5.47 4.49 -6.50
C GLY A 259 -6.86 3.96 -6.83
N LEU A 260 -7.39 3.02 -6.03
CA LEU A 260 -8.71 2.43 -6.23
C LEU A 260 -9.73 2.83 -5.15
N TYR A 261 -9.42 3.87 -4.36
CA TYR A 261 -10.30 4.42 -3.33
C TYR A 261 -10.58 3.39 -2.22
N GLN A 262 -11.84 3.14 -1.87
CA GLN A 262 -12.25 2.25 -0.78
C GLN A 262 -11.95 0.75 -0.96
N ILE A 263 -11.31 0.35 -2.07
CA ILE A 263 -10.85 -1.02 -2.31
C ILE A 263 -9.33 -1.11 -2.48
N SER A 264 -8.59 -0.04 -2.14
CA SER A 264 -7.14 0.01 -2.41
C SER A 264 -6.38 -1.01 -1.55
N GLY A 265 -6.81 -1.25 -0.31
CA GLY A 265 -6.25 -2.28 0.55
C GLY A 265 -6.53 -3.69 0.04
N GLN A 266 -7.77 -4.00 -0.35
CA GLN A 266 -8.13 -5.29 -0.95
C GLN A 266 -7.41 -5.52 -2.27
N TRP A 267 -7.23 -4.48 -3.08
CA TRP A 267 -6.45 -4.58 -4.31
C TRP A 267 -4.97 -4.85 -4.03
N ALA A 268 -4.36 -4.12 -3.08
CA ALA A 268 -3.00 -4.34 -2.63
C ALA A 268 -2.81 -5.77 -2.08
N TYR A 269 -3.83 -6.33 -1.43
CA TYR A 269 -3.85 -7.68 -0.88
C TYR A 269 -4.02 -8.79 -1.94
N GLN A 270 -4.93 -8.61 -2.91
CA GLN A 270 -5.29 -9.66 -3.87
C GLN A 270 -4.50 -9.59 -5.19
N VAL A 271 -4.30 -8.38 -5.71
CA VAL A 271 -3.65 -8.14 -7.02
C VAL A 271 -2.22 -7.65 -6.82
N GLY A 272 -2.00 -6.76 -5.86
CA GLY A 272 -0.66 -6.33 -5.45
C GLY A 272 0.06 -5.45 -6.45
N LEU A 273 -0.66 -4.63 -7.24
CA LEU A 273 -0.06 -3.73 -8.24
C LEU A 273 -0.47 -2.26 -7.99
N PRO A 274 0.42 -1.28 -8.19
CA PRO A 274 -0.01 0.12 -8.32
C PRO A 274 -1.05 0.26 -9.43
N ALA A 275 -2.20 0.86 -9.12
CA ALA A 275 -3.32 0.91 -10.06
C ALA A 275 -4.12 2.21 -9.98
N LYS A 276 -4.91 2.48 -11.02
CA LYS A 276 -5.91 3.54 -11.01
C LYS A 276 -7.11 3.13 -11.83
N SER A 277 -8.31 3.46 -11.38
CA SER A 277 -9.54 3.28 -12.14
C SER A 277 -10.21 4.60 -12.51
N GLY A 278 -11.00 4.56 -13.58
CA GLY A 278 -11.89 5.61 -14.03
C GLY A 278 -13.34 5.12 -14.13
N LEU A 279 -14.30 6.04 -14.02
CA LEU A 279 -15.74 5.74 -14.16
C LEU A 279 -16.17 5.42 -15.59
N SER A 280 -15.27 5.57 -16.55
CA SER A 280 -15.44 5.02 -17.90
C SER A 280 -15.43 3.49 -17.92
N GLY A 281 -15.02 2.83 -16.82
CA GLY A 281 -14.87 1.38 -16.75
C GLY A 281 -13.45 0.89 -17.08
N ALA A 282 -12.50 1.82 -17.20
CA ALA A 282 -11.09 1.49 -17.34
C ALA A 282 -10.42 1.26 -15.98
N ILE A 283 -9.52 0.27 -15.93
CA ILE A 283 -8.57 0.04 -14.84
C ILE A 283 -7.19 -0.09 -15.48
N VAL A 284 -6.22 0.65 -14.94
CA VAL A 284 -4.81 0.54 -15.31
C VAL A 284 -4.02 -0.01 -14.13
N GLY A 285 -3.09 -0.92 -14.39
CA GLY A 285 -2.18 -1.50 -13.41
C GLY A 285 -0.74 -1.49 -13.92
N ILE A 286 0.20 -1.28 -13.02
CA ILE A 286 1.62 -1.13 -13.32
C ILE A 286 2.35 -2.32 -12.71
N VAL A 287 3.12 -3.05 -13.52
CA VAL A 287 4.06 -4.07 -13.05
C VAL A 287 5.46 -3.45 -13.11
N PRO A 288 6.02 -3.00 -11.98
CA PRO A 288 7.30 -2.28 -11.97
C PRO A 288 8.39 -3.00 -12.76
N HIS A 289 9.14 -2.25 -13.57
CA HIS A 289 10.23 -2.71 -14.44
C HIS A 289 9.85 -3.64 -15.60
N GLN A 290 8.62 -4.16 -15.65
CA GLN A 290 8.23 -5.18 -16.62
C GLN A 290 7.23 -4.68 -17.66
N MET A 291 6.09 -4.15 -17.22
CA MET A 291 4.98 -3.84 -18.13
C MET A 291 3.89 -2.95 -17.51
N GLY A 292 3.10 -2.32 -18.37
CA GLY A 292 1.83 -1.72 -18.04
C GLY A 292 0.66 -2.55 -18.58
N ILE A 293 -0.43 -2.58 -17.82
CA ILE A 293 -1.63 -3.34 -18.16
C ILE A 293 -2.82 -2.38 -18.10
N ALA A 294 -3.71 -2.44 -19.08
CA ALA A 294 -5.00 -1.78 -19.04
C ALA A 294 -6.12 -2.74 -19.42
N VAL A 295 -7.25 -2.59 -18.73
CA VAL A 295 -8.51 -3.24 -19.07
C VAL A 295 -9.58 -2.17 -19.19
N PHE A 296 -10.33 -2.19 -20.28
CA PHE A 296 -11.49 -1.33 -20.48
C PHE A 296 -12.76 -2.17 -20.56
N SER A 297 -13.68 -1.94 -19.63
CA SER A 297 -15.02 -2.53 -19.63
C SER A 297 -16.00 -1.59 -18.91
N PRO A 298 -16.92 -0.92 -19.63
CA PRO A 298 -17.79 0.13 -19.08
C PRO A 298 -18.64 -0.24 -17.86
N PRO A 299 -19.27 -1.43 -17.78
CA PRO A 299 -20.14 -1.78 -16.66
C PRO A 299 -19.39 -1.80 -15.32
N LEU A 300 -19.87 -0.99 -14.39
CA LEU A 300 -19.37 -0.86 -13.03
C LEU A 300 -20.25 -1.66 -12.07
N GLY A 301 -19.62 -2.39 -11.15
CA GLY A 301 -20.29 -3.09 -10.06
C GLY A 301 -20.10 -2.39 -8.73
N GLU A 302 -19.84 -3.19 -7.71
CA GLU A 302 -19.56 -2.71 -6.36
C GLU A 302 -18.41 -1.69 -6.35
N HIS A 303 -18.52 -0.70 -5.46
CA HIS A 303 -17.53 0.39 -5.33
C HIS A 303 -17.27 1.17 -6.63
N LYS A 304 -18.19 1.09 -7.61
CA LYS A 304 -18.12 1.75 -8.93
C LYS A 304 -16.84 1.40 -9.69
N LYS A 305 -16.46 0.11 -9.67
CA LYS A 305 -15.31 -0.44 -10.41
C LYS A 305 -15.77 -1.40 -11.49
N SER A 306 -14.99 -1.51 -12.56
CA SER A 306 -15.29 -2.43 -13.67
C SER A 306 -15.32 -3.87 -13.17
N VAL A 307 -16.45 -4.55 -13.31
CA VAL A 307 -16.61 -5.93 -12.80
C VAL A 307 -15.67 -6.89 -13.53
N ARG A 308 -15.65 -6.81 -14.87
CA ARG A 308 -14.74 -7.60 -15.71
C ARG A 308 -13.29 -7.20 -15.44
N GLY A 309 -13.01 -5.89 -15.33
CA GLY A 309 -11.67 -5.38 -15.05
C GLY A 309 -11.04 -5.95 -13.78
N VAL A 310 -11.76 -5.92 -12.65
CA VAL A 310 -11.25 -6.45 -11.38
C VAL A 310 -10.94 -7.94 -11.47
N LYS A 311 -11.87 -8.75 -12.02
CA LYS A 311 -11.69 -10.20 -12.16
C LYS A 311 -10.52 -10.55 -13.10
N ILE A 312 -10.35 -9.82 -14.20
CA ILE A 312 -9.24 -10.00 -15.13
C ILE A 312 -7.89 -9.70 -14.46
N PHE A 313 -7.79 -8.62 -13.68
CA PHE A 313 -6.55 -8.30 -12.96
C PHE A 313 -6.19 -9.33 -11.87
N GLN A 314 -7.18 -9.88 -11.18
CA GLN A 314 -6.96 -10.99 -10.22
C GLN A 314 -6.34 -12.21 -10.90
N GLU A 315 -6.90 -12.62 -12.04
CA GLU A 315 -6.37 -13.75 -12.83
C GLU A 315 -5.00 -13.45 -13.43
N LEU A 316 -4.78 -12.25 -13.97
CA LEU A 316 -3.47 -11.82 -14.46
C LEU A 316 -2.42 -11.90 -13.35
N SER A 317 -2.70 -11.32 -12.19
CA SER A 317 -1.76 -11.36 -11.06
C SER A 317 -1.48 -12.79 -10.59
N GLN A 318 -2.51 -13.62 -10.48
CA GLN A 318 -2.35 -15.02 -10.06
C GLN A 318 -1.55 -15.87 -11.05
N GLN A 319 -1.84 -15.77 -12.35
CA GLN A 319 -1.22 -16.62 -13.37
C GLN A 319 0.21 -16.18 -13.73
N PHE A 320 0.48 -14.87 -13.71
CA PHE A 320 1.82 -14.32 -14.00
C PHE A 320 2.65 -14.09 -12.72
N GLN A 321 2.08 -14.31 -11.53
CA GLN A 321 2.72 -13.98 -10.23
C GLN A 321 3.16 -12.51 -10.16
N LEU A 322 2.25 -11.60 -10.54
CA LEU A 322 2.58 -10.17 -10.68
C LEU A 322 2.60 -9.43 -9.35
N HIS A 323 2.10 -10.03 -8.27
CA HIS A 323 2.05 -9.36 -6.99
C HIS A 323 3.47 -8.92 -6.60
N ILE A 324 3.63 -7.66 -6.19
CA ILE A 324 4.95 -7.10 -5.84
C ILE A 324 5.68 -7.82 -4.68
N PHE A 325 5.01 -8.76 -4.00
CA PHE A 325 5.56 -9.57 -2.92
C PHE A 325 5.63 -11.06 -3.27
N ASP A 326 5.23 -11.48 -4.49
CA ASP A 326 5.45 -12.85 -4.98
C ASP A 326 6.94 -13.09 -5.34
N GLN A 327 7.72 -12.01 -5.60
CA GLN A 327 9.13 -12.10 -5.99
C GLN A 327 10.07 -12.71 -4.93
N ILE A 328 9.59 -12.98 -3.71
CA ILE A 328 10.36 -13.66 -2.66
C ILE A 328 10.70 -15.12 -3.06
N HIS A 329 9.97 -15.71 -4.02
CA HIS A 329 10.12 -17.11 -4.40
C HIS A 329 11.28 -17.43 -5.36
N ILE A 330 11.91 -16.42 -5.98
CA ILE A 330 12.89 -16.63 -7.06
C ILE A 330 14.27 -16.13 -6.62
N ILE A 331 14.93 -16.81 -5.69
CA ILE A 331 16.39 -16.73 -5.60
C ILE A 331 16.91 -18.14 -5.37
N ASP A 332 17.43 -18.77 -6.43
CA ASP A 332 18.20 -20.01 -6.36
C ASP A 332 19.28 -19.83 -5.28
N PRO A 333 19.48 -20.79 -4.35
CA PRO A 333 20.59 -20.74 -3.39
C PRO A 333 21.96 -20.45 -4.03
N GLN A 334 22.18 -20.81 -5.30
CA GLN A 334 23.39 -20.47 -6.07
C GLN A 334 23.39 -19.05 -6.65
N GLN A 335 22.21 -18.42 -6.82
CA GLN A 335 22.06 -16.99 -7.16
C GLN A 335 22.11 -16.07 -5.94
N LYS A 336 21.80 -16.57 -4.73
CA LYS A 336 21.87 -15.80 -3.47
C LYS A 336 23.21 -15.11 -3.22
N GLU A 337 24.31 -15.60 -3.80
CA GLU A 337 25.63 -14.98 -3.65
C GLU A 337 25.96 -13.97 -4.76
N LYS A 338 25.34 -14.10 -5.94
CA LYS A 338 25.54 -13.21 -7.10
C LYS A 338 24.63 -11.99 -7.08
N ASP A 339 23.42 -12.14 -6.55
CA ASP A 339 22.42 -11.05 -6.43
C ASP A 339 22.44 -10.40 -5.04
N LYS A 340 23.39 -10.77 -4.18
CA LYS A 340 23.68 -10.03 -2.95
C LYS A 340 24.03 -8.60 -3.34
N PRO A 341 23.33 -7.58 -2.82
CA PRO A 341 23.86 -6.23 -2.87
C PRO A 341 25.29 -6.28 -2.31
N PHE A 342 26.26 -5.72 -3.04
CA PHE A 342 27.71 -5.75 -2.70
C PHE A 342 27.96 -5.41 -1.21
N LEU A 343 27.08 -4.59 -0.66
CA LEU A 343 26.89 -4.20 0.73
C LEU A 343 26.86 -5.30 1.80
N PHE A 344 26.42 -6.52 1.49
CA PHE A 344 26.25 -7.62 2.48
C PHE A 344 27.26 -8.76 2.30
N SER A 345 28.35 -8.52 1.57
CA SER A 345 29.47 -9.46 1.55
C SER A 345 30.19 -9.42 2.91
N SER A 346 30.70 -10.58 3.36
CA SER A 346 31.48 -10.72 4.60
C SER A 346 32.78 -9.90 4.62
N GLN A 347 33.08 -9.19 3.54
CA GLN A 347 34.26 -8.35 3.33
C GLN A 347 33.94 -6.85 3.31
N SER A 348 32.66 -6.43 3.43
CA SER A 348 32.32 -5.00 3.38
C SER A 348 32.17 -4.39 4.79
N PRO A 349 33.14 -3.60 5.29
CA PRO A 349 32.98 -2.79 6.50
C PRO A 349 31.94 -1.66 6.35
N SER A 350 31.27 -1.53 5.19
CA SER A 350 30.41 -0.38 4.89
C SER A 350 29.11 -0.34 5.69
N ILE A 351 28.47 -1.49 5.97
CA ILE A 351 27.16 -1.48 6.64
C ILE A 351 27.27 -1.18 8.13
N THR A 352 28.23 -1.79 8.84
CA THR A 352 28.46 -1.49 10.26
C THR A 352 28.81 -0.03 10.45
N ASN A 353 29.75 0.51 9.65
CA ASN A 353 30.09 1.94 9.69
C ASN A 353 28.90 2.83 9.37
N PHE A 354 28.01 2.41 8.47
CA PHE A 354 26.80 3.18 8.17
C PHE A 354 25.80 3.13 9.31
N LEU A 355 25.60 1.98 9.97
CA LEU A 355 24.77 1.89 11.17
C LEU A 355 25.34 2.74 12.31
N ASP A 356 26.65 2.72 12.52
CA ASP A 356 27.33 3.59 13.49
C ASP A 356 27.10 5.07 13.16
N TYR A 357 27.25 5.45 11.89
CA TYR A 357 26.93 6.80 11.42
C TYR A 357 25.47 7.19 11.70
N LEU A 358 24.50 6.31 11.40
CA LEU A 358 23.08 6.59 11.64
C LEU A 358 22.79 6.70 13.14
N TYR A 359 23.40 5.83 13.95
CA TYR A 359 23.29 5.86 15.41
C TYR A 359 23.80 7.20 15.94
N GLU A 360 25.04 7.60 15.61
CA GLU A 360 25.63 8.87 16.04
C GLU A 360 24.86 10.10 15.54
N LYS A 361 24.35 10.04 14.29
CA LYS A 361 23.58 11.14 13.69
C LYS A 361 22.25 11.38 14.39
N TYR A 362 21.56 10.32 14.81
CA TYR A 362 20.18 10.42 15.32
C TYR A 362 20.04 10.25 16.82
N LEU A 363 21.05 9.74 17.53
CA LEU A 363 21.08 9.72 18.99
C LEU A 363 20.81 11.10 19.61
N PRO A 364 21.37 12.22 19.10
CA PRO A 364 21.12 13.55 19.66
C PRO A 364 19.70 14.09 19.46
N LEU A 365 18.85 13.46 18.64
CA LEU A 365 17.46 13.88 18.49
C LEU A 365 16.70 13.57 19.77
N ASP A 366 16.28 14.61 20.50
CA ASP A 366 15.59 14.53 21.80
C ASP A 366 14.11 14.96 21.73
N GLU A 367 13.57 15.01 20.51
CA GLU A 367 12.16 15.32 20.26
C GLU A 367 11.24 14.12 20.55
N GLY A 368 9.97 14.41 20.82
CA GLY A 368 8.91 13.40 20.98
C GLY A 368 8.55 13.09 22.42
N ASN A 369 7.59 12.20 22.59
CA ASN A 369 7.11 11.76 23.91
C ASN A 369 7.29 10.26 24.06
N ILE A 370 7.69 9.82 25.24
CA ILE A 370 7.74 8.40 25.56
C ILE A 370 6.32 7.92 25.82
N TYR A 371 5.95 6.77 25.24
CA TYR A 371 4.74 6.09 25.66
C TYR A 371 4.96 5.47 27.03
N VAL A 372 4.17 5.93 27.99
CA VAL A 372 4.18 5.39 29.34
C VAL A 372 2.77 4.86 29.60
N SER A 373 2.64 3.53 29.74
CA SER A 373 1.37 2.94 30.14
C SER A 373 0.97 3.45 31.53
N GLU A 374 1.95 3.61 32.45
CA GLU A 374 1.86 4.35 33.71
C GLU A 374 3.24 4.81 34.27
N PRO A 375 3.36 6.00 34.90
CA PRO A 375 4.62 6.60 35.34
C PRO A 375 5.33 5.94 36.53
N ASP A 376 4.70 5.00 37.23
CA ASP A 376 5.15 4.55 38.56
C ASP A 376 5.92 3.22 38.60
N ILE A 377 6.19 2.56 37.46
CA ILE A 377 6.68 1.17 37.46
C ILE A 377 8.00 0.94 36.72
N VAL A 378 8.32 1.70 35.66
CA VAL A 378 9.61 1.58 34.94
C VAL A 378 10.07 2.94 34.44
N GLU A 379 11.25 3.38 34.88
CA GLU A 379 11.93 4.54 34.31
C GLU A 379 12.49 4.14 32.93
N ILE A 380 11.83 4.58 31.86
CA ILE A 380 12.28 4.35 30.48
C ILE A 380 13.28 5.45 30.13
N ASP A 381 14.50 5.06 29.76
CA ASP A 381 15.51 6.03 29.30
C ASP A 381 15.15 6.52 27.88
N PRO A 382 14.90 7.82 27.66
CA PRO A 382 14.68 8.37 26.32
C PRO A 382 15.87 8.18 25.37
N ASN A 383 17.07 7.92 25.90
CA ASN A 383 18.29 7.75 25.12
C ASN A 383 18.51 6.33 24.63
N TRP A 384 17.70 5.36 25.05
CA TRP A 384 17.78 4.03 24.48
C TRP A 384 17.56 4.09 22.99
N PHE A 385 18.54 3.60 22.24
CA PHE A 385 18.52 3.59 20.81
C PHE A 385 19.30 2.40 20.29
N SER A 386 18.69 1.60 19.43
CA SER A 386 19.40 0.54 18.73
C SER A 386 18.85 0.31 17.34
N ILE A 387 19.75 -0.08 16.44
CA ILE A 387 19.45 -0.41 15.04
C ILE A 387 20.02 -1.80 14.79
N CYS A 388 19.18 -2.73 14.35
CA CYS A 388 19.55 -4.10 14.04
C CYS A 388 19.10 -4.48 12.61
N ILE A 389 19.94 -5.22 11.91
CA ILE A 389 19.66 -5.81 10.60
C ILE A 389 19.99 -7.29 10.66
N VAL A 390 19.08 -8.12 10.14
CA VAL A 390 19.29 -9.56 9.93
C VAL A 390 18.98 -9.89 8.48
N THR A 391 19.94 -10.45 7.75
CA THR A 391 19.74 -10.86 6.35
C THR A 391 19.02 -12.21 6.24
N THR A 392 18.44 -12.51 5.08
CA THR A 392 17.76 -13.80 4.84
C THR A 392 18.69 -15.02 4.87
N ASP A 393 20.01 -14.84 4.86
CA ASP A 393 21.03 -15.88 5.08
C ASP A 393 21.60 -15.89 6.52
N GLY A 394 21.07 -15.07 7.42
CA GLY A 394 21.35 -15.12 8.86
C GLY A 394 22.55 -14.30 9.34
N GLN A 395 23.07 -13.37 8.52
CA GLN A 395 24.05 -12.39 9.01
C GLN A 395 23.35 -11.36 9.88
N PHE A 396 24.01 -10.96 10.97
CA PHE A 396 23.49 -9.99 11.93
C PHE A 396 24.43 -8.78 12.00
N TYR A 397 23.84 -7.59 11.99
CA TYR A 397 24.50 -6.31 12.19
C TYR A 397 23.68 -5.53 13.23
N GLY A 398 24.34 -4.91 14.20
CA GLY A 398 23.66 -4.14 15.23
C GLY A 398 24.53 -3.07 15.86
N VAL A 399 23.93 -1.98 16.30
CA VAL A 399 24.56 -0.85 17.01
C VAL A 399 23.64 -0.33 18.11
N GLY A 400 24.22 0.22 19.18
CA GLY A 400 23.51 0.81 20.31
C GLY A 400 23.04 -0.21 21.34
N ASP A 401 21.90 0.07 21.98
CA ASP A 401 21.30 -0.72 23.06
C ASP A 401 20.56 -1.96 22.52
N VAL A 402 21.30 -2.85 21.84
CA VAL A 402 20.74 -4.01 21.12
C VAL A 402 20.02 -4.99 22.06
N GLU A 403 20.55 -5.19 23.26
CA GLU A 403 20.04 -6.14 24.26
C GLU A 403 18.98 -5.50 25.19
N GLN A 404 18.67 -4.21 25.01
CA GLN A 404 17.66 -3.54 25.81
C GLN A 404 16.29 -4.13 25.50
N SER A 405 15.70 -4.76 26.50
CA SER A 405 14.38 -5.38 26.39
C SER A 405 13.27 -4.35 26.49
N PHE A 406 12.21 -4.56 25.71
CA PHE A 406 10.98 -3.75 25.70
C PHE A 406 9.77 -4.60 25.33
N LEU A 407 8.57 -4.04 25.50
CA LEU A 407 7.32 -4.70 25.14
C LEU A 407 7.06 -4.60 23.63
N ILE A 408 6.75 -5.73 22.98
CA ILE A 408 6.48 -5.79 21.53
C ILE A 408 5.30 -4.89 21.10
N GLN A 409 4.32 -4.68 21.97
CA GLN A 409 3.18 -3.80 21.74
C GLN A 409 2.47 -4.08 20.41
N SER A 410 2.14 -3.05 19.62
CA SER A 410 1.38 -3.18 18.37
C SER A 410 2.11 -3.93 17.25
N ILE A 411 3.42 -4.17 17.37
CA ILE A 411 4.15 -5.05 16.43
C ILE A 411 3.58 -6.47 16.48
N SER A 412 3.08 -6.89 17.64
CA SER A 412 2.47 -8.21 17.84
C SER A 412 1.33 -8.55 16.88
N LYS A 413 0.60 -7.53 16.40
CA LYS A 413 -0.59 -7.66 15.57
C LYS A 413 -0.32 -8.37 14.25
N VAL A 414 0.86 -8.15 13.67
CA VAL A 414 1.30 -8.80 12.41
C VAL A 414 1.30 -10.32 12.56
N PHE A 415 1.91 -10.79 13.65
CA PHE A 415 2.10 -12.22 13.90
C PHE A 415 0.79 -12.90 14.29
N ALA A 416 -0.03 -12.23 15.10
CA ALA A 416 -1.38 -12.70 15.43
C ALA A 416 -2.28 -12.81 14.19
N TYR A 417 -2.15 -11.90 13.23
CA TYR A 417 -2.87 -11.96 11.96
C TYR A 417 -2.45 -13.18 11.14
N GLY A 418 -1.14 -13.41 11.00
CA GLY A 418 -0.62 -14.61 10.35
C GLY A 418 -1.08 -15.92 10.99
N LEU A 419 -1.10 -15.97 12.33
CA LEU A 419 -1.59 -17.15 13.06
C LEU A 419 -3.10 -17.38 12.86
N ALA A 420 -3.89 -16.31 12.77
CA ALA A 420 -5.32 -16.42 12.46
C ALA A 420 -5.56 -16.91 11.02
N LEU A 421 -4.73 -16.49 10.06
CA LEU A 421 -4.75 -16.98 8.69
C LEU A 421 -4.41 -18.47 8.61
N GLU A 422 -3.38 -18.95 9.30
CA GLU A 422 -3.08 -20.40 9.37
C GLU A 422 -4.19 -21.20 10.05
N ASP A 423 -4.88 -20.59 11.02
CA ASP A 423 -5.98 -21.25 11.70
C ASP A 423 -7.24 -21.37 10.83
N HIS A 424 -7.59 -20.37 10.02
CA HIS A 424 -8.92 -20.34 9.37
C HIS A 424 -8.92 -20.07 7.87
N GLY A 425 -7.79 -19.67 7.29
CA GLY A 425 -7.67 -19.27 5.89
C GLY A 425 -8.22 -17.87 5.59
N ARG A 426 -7.91 -17.36 4.40
CA ARG A 426 -8.22 -15.98 3.95
C ARG A 426 -9.71 -15.66 4.01
N ASP A 427 -10.54 -16.50 3.40
CA ASP A 427 -11.98 -16.27 3.26
C ASP A 427 -12.70 -16.14 4.60
N TYR A 428 -12.24 -16.86 5.62
CA TYR A 428 -12.83 -16.78 6.95
C TYR A 428 -12.35 -15.52 7.68
N VAL A 429 -11.03 -15.26 7.65
CA VAL A 429 -10.46 -14.07 8.31
C VAL A 429 -11.01 -12.77 7.71
N LEU A 430 -11.19 -12.69 6.39
CA LEU A 430 -11.74 -11.51 5.69
C LEU A 430 -13.22 -11.23 6.01
N LYS A 431 -13.95 -12.21 6.56
CA LYS A 431 -15.31 -12.00 7.10
C LYS A 431 -15.30 -11.38 8.48
N THR A 432 -14.19 -11.48 9.21
CA THR A 432 -14.02 -10.93 10.56
C THR A 432 -13.29 -9.60 10.56
N VAL A 433 -12.30 -9.43 9.68
CA VAL A 433 -11.46 -8.24 9.60
C VAL A 433 -11.12 -7.96 8.13
N ASP A 434 -11.25 -6.71 7.69
CA ASP A 434 -10.89 -6.31 6.32
C ASP A 434 -9.37 -6.07 6.20
N VAL A 435 -8.92 -5.48 5.08
CA VAL A 435 -7.51 -5.15 4.82
C VAL A 435 -7.32 -3.71 4.32
N GLU A 436 -8.33 -2.87 4.52
CA GLU A 436 -8.33 -1.47 4.09
C GLU A 436 -7.61 -0.56 5.10
N PRO A 437 -6.83 0.43 4.62
CA PRO A 437 -6.29 1.46 5.49
C PRO A 437 -7.40 2.38 6.00
N THR A 438 -7.25 2.88 7.23
CA THR A 438 -8.26 3.75 7.86
C THR A 438 -7.97 5.24 7.74
N GLY A 439 -6.73 5.64 7.44
CA GLY A 439 -6.26 7.04 7.56
C GLY A 439 -6.23 7.59 8.99
N ASP A 440 -6.88 6.91 9.94
CA ASP A 440 -7.02 7.33 11.34
C ASP A 440 -5.76 7.18 12.18
N ALA A 441 -5.63 8.09 13.15
CA ALA A 441 -4.65 8.00 14.22
C ALA A 441 -4.83 6.72 15.05
N TYR A 442 -3.73 6.21 15.62
CA TYR A 442 -3.71 4.97 16.42
C TYR A 442 -4.64 5.01 17.65
N ASN A 443 -5.04 6.20 18.09
CA ASN A 443 -5.93 6.44 19.22
C ASN A 443 -7.43 6.52 18.85
N SER A 444 -7.81 6.42 17.56
CA SER A 444 -9.21 6.40 17.10
C SER A 444 -9.98 5.18 17.64
N ILE A 445 -11.13 5.40 18.27
CA ILE A 445 -11.86 4.36 19.01
C ILE A 445 -12.79 3.54 18.09
N ILE A 446 -13.31 4.09 16.99
CA ILE A 446 -14.54 3.57 16.36
C ILE A 446 -14.59 3.80 14.83
N LYS A 447 -13.59 3.36 14.07
CA LYS A 447 -13.81 3.12 12.63
C LYS A 447 -13.93 1.62 12.37
N VAL A 448 -15.16 1.22 12.06
CA VAL A 448 -15.52 -0.07 11.45
C VAL A 448 -16.21 0.23 10.12
N GLU A 449 -16.18 -0.71 9.19
CA GLU A 449 -16.85 -0.56 7.91
C GLU A 449 -18.36 -0.30 8.11
N GLU A 450 -18.91 0.66 7.39
CA GLU A 450 -20.27 1.15 7.67
C GLU A 450 -21.34 0.06 7.52
N ASN A 451 -21.22 -0.82 6.53
CA ASN A 451 -22.25 -1.83 6.27
C ASN A 451 -21.98 -3.12 7.04
N SER A 452 -20.80 -3.73 6.87
CA SER A 452 -20.50 -5.02 7.51
C SER A 452 -20.17 -4.90 9.00
N LYS A 453 -19.82 -3.70 9.49
CA LYS A 453 -19.32 -3.43 10.85
C LYS A 453 -18.04 -4.19 11.20
N ARG A 454 -17.33 -4.75 10.21
CA ARG A 454 -16.02 -5.37 10.41
C ARG A 454 -14.95 -4.29 10.63
N PRO A 455 -13.92 -4.55 11.45
CA PRO A 455 -12.77 -3.66 11.53
C PRO A 455 -12.05 -3.57 10.18
N TYR A 456 -11.52 -2.39 9.86
CA TYR A 456 -10.90 -2.13 8.56
C TYR A 456 -9.62 -2.91 8.29
N ASN A 457 -8.82 -3.22 9.31
CA ASN A 457 -7.63 -4.04 9.16
C ASN A 457 -7.14 -4.63 10.49
N ALA A 458 -6.28 -5.64 10.41
CA ALA A 458 -5.67 -6.30 11.56
C ALA A 458 -4.64 -5.44 12.32
N MET A 459 -4.16 -4.34 11.74
CA MET A 459 -3.08 -3.50 12.30
C MET A 459 -3.58 -2.43 13.27
N VAL A 460 -4.89 -2.18 13.30
CA VAL A 460 -5.58 -1.36 14.31
C VAL A 460 -6.07 -2.22 15.49
N ASN A 461 -6.33 -1.60 16.65
CA ASN A 461 -6.72 -2.34 17.86
C ASN A 461 -8.04 -3.12 17.70
N THR A 462 -9.02 -2.55 17.01
CA THR A 462 -10.30 -3.22 16.72
C THR A 462 -10.09 -4.53 15.97
N GLY A 463 -9.30 -4.50 14.89
CA GLY A 463 -8.99 -5.70 14.14
C GLY A 463 -8.10 -6.67 14.90
N ALA A 464 -7.10 -6.17 15.64
CA ALA A 464 -6.21 -7.01 16.44
C ALA A 464 -6.94 -7.79 17.55
N ILE A 465 -7.93 -7.18 18.21
CA ILE A 465 -8.78 -7.87 19.18
C ILE A 465 -9.65 -8.92 18.48
N ALA A 466 -10.19 -8.60 17.31
CA ALA A 466 -11.00 -9.53 16.52
C ALA A 466 -10.20 -10.78 16.07
N ILE A 467 -9.01 -10.60 15.51
CA ILE A 467 -8.14 -11.73 15.11
C ILE A 467 -7.64 -12.52 16.32
N THR A 468 -7.44 -11.88 17.48
CA THR A 468 -7.05 -12.58 18.71
C THR A 468 -8.15 -13.53 19.18
N ASN A 469 -9.42 -13.17 18.99
CA ASN A 469 -10.56 -14.04 19.28
C ASN A 469 -10.53 -15.33 18.42
N LEU A 470 -10.01 -15.23 17.19
CA LEU A 470 -9.92 -16.35 16.24
C LEU A 470 -8.84 -17.38 16.60
N ILE A 471 -7.85 -17.04 17.42
CA ILE A 471 -6.74 -17.96 17.73
C ILE A 471 -7.26 -19.27 18.34
N LYS A 472 -6.93 -20.40 17.71
CA LYS A 472 -7.39 -21.72 18.13
C LYS A 472 -6.80 -22.15 19.48
N GLY A 473 -7.63 -22.73 20.33
CA GLY A 473 -7.21 -23.34 21.58
C GLY A 473 -8.40 -23.78 22.41
N LYS A 474 -8.25 -24.88 23.17
CA LYS A 474 -9.34 -25.44 23.99
C LYS A 474 -9.58 -24.70 25.32
N SER A 475 -8.64 -23.86 25.72
CA SER A 475 -8.69 -23.05 26.95
C SER A 475 -7.81 -21.81 26.79
N PRO A 476 -7.95 -20.78 27.67
CA PRO A 476 -7.08 -19.61 27.65
C PRO A 476 -5.58 -19.96 27.68
N ALA A 477 -5.18 -20.93 28.51
CA ALA A 477 -3.80 -21.40 28.58
C ALA A 477 -3.31 -22.05 27.27
N HIS A 478 -4.15 -22.81 26.56
CA HIS A 478 -3.79 -23.35 25.25
C HIS A 478 -3.61 -22.25 24.19
N LYS A 479 -4.49 -21.24 24.20
CA LYS A 479 -4.38 -20.10 23.27
C LYS A 479 -3.11 -19.29 23.54
N LEU A 480 -2.81 -18.99 24.80
CA LEU A 480 -1.57 -18.31 25.18
C LEU A 480 -0.33 -19.11 24.76
N ASN A 481 -0.30 -20.41 25.04
CA ASN A 481 0.80 -21.28 24.61
C ASN A 481 0.96 -21.32 23.09
N ARG A 482 -0.13 -21.20 22.33
CA ARG A 482 -0.07 -21.11 20.86
C ARG A 482 0.61 -19.81 20.41
N ILE A 483 0.26 -18.67 21.03
CA ILE A 483 0.89 -17.37 20.77
C ILE A 483 2.39 -17.39 21.13
N LEU A 484 2.75 -17.90 22.31
CA LEU A 484 4.17 -17.95 22.73
C LEU A 484 5.01 -18.88 21.83
N LYS A 485 4.43 -20.01 21.39
CA LYS A 485 5.09 -20.90 20.42
C LYS A 485 5.29 -20.23 19.07
N MET A 486 4.30 -19.48 18.59
CA MET A 486 4.42 -18.68 17.37
C MET A 486 5.61 -17.72 17.49
N TYR A 487 5.67 -16.89 18.54
CA TYR A 487 6.81 -15.98 18.75
C TYR A 487 8.15 -16.70 18.81
N GLN A 488 8.21 -17.84 19.52
CA GLN A 488 9.41 -18.66 19.58
C GLN A 488 9.88 -19.15 18.20
N GLN A 489 8.97 -19.42 17.26
CA GLN A 489 9.35 -19.81 15.90
C GLN A 489 9.94 -18.63 15.11
N TYR A 490 9.41 -17.41 15.29
CA TYR A 490 9.93 -16.22 14.64
C TYR A 490 11.26 -15.74 15.22
N ILE A 491 11.45 -15.85 16.53
CA ILE A 491 12.64 -15.31 17.22
C ILE A 491 13.75 -16.35 17.35
N GLY A 492 13.39 -17.61 17.62
CA GLY A 492 14.33 -18.73 17.76
C GLY A 492 14.64 -19.12 19.21
N HIS A 493 14.11 -18.41 20.20
CA HIS A 493 14.20 -18.77 21.62
C HIS A 493 12.86 -18.56 22.35
N PRO A 494 12.69 -19.12 23.57
CA PRO A 494 11.49 -18.88 24.38
C PRO A 494 11.26 -17.40 24.66
N VAL A 495 10.00 -16.99 24.75
CA VAL A 495 9.58 -15.63 25.10
C VAL A 495 8.69 -15.64 26.34
N TYR A 496 8.64 -14.49 27.01
CA TYR A 496 7.89 -14.30 28.25
C TYR A 496 6.94 -13.11 28.13
N VAL A 497 5.85 -13.17 28.88
CA VAL A 497 4.87 -12.08 29.00
C VAL A 497 5.18 -11.29 30.26
N ASP A 498 5.22 -9.97 30.14
CA ASP A 498 5.22 -9.08 31.29
C ASP A 498 3.82 -9.05 31.93
N THR A 499 3.67 -9.77 33.04
CA THR A 499 2.40 -9.82 33.77
C THR A 499 2.03 -8.49 34.42
N GLY A 500 3.02 -7.66 34.78
CA GLY A 500 2.78 -6.33 35.35
C GLY A 500 2.14 -5.40 34.32
N ALA A 501 2.68 -5.38 33.10
CA ALA A 501 2.12 -4.64 31.98
C ALA A 501 0.68 -5.10 31.65
N VAL A 502 0.42 -6.41 31.63
CA VAL A 502 -0.94 -6.95 31.41
C VAL A 502 -1.93 -6.47 32.47
N VAL A 503 -1.55 -6.51 33.75
CA VAL A 503 -2.43 -6.08 34.85
C VAL A 503 -2.70 -4.58 34.78
N SER A 504 -1.67 -3.75 34.53
CA SER A 504 -1.83 -2.31 34.35
C SER A 504 -2.80 -1.99 33.20
N GLU A 505 -2.54 -2.52 32.00
CA GLU A 505 -3.41 -2.31 30.83
C GLU A 505 -4.83 -2.86 31.05
N GLN A 506 -5.00 -3.96 31.78
CA GLN A 506 -6.32 -4.51 32.07
C GLN A 506 -7.14 -3.61 33.00
N THR A 507 -6.50 -2.93 33.95
CA THR A 507 -7.17 -2.09 34.94
C THR A 507 -7.44 -0.67 34.46
N LYS A 508 -6.63 -0.13 33.54
CA LYS A 508 -6.74 1.25 33.04
C LYS A 508 -7.09 1.36 31.55
N GLY A 509 -7.07 0.25 30.81
CA GLY A 509 -7.33 0.20 29.37
C GLY A 509 -8.81 0.25 28.98
N ASP A 510 -9.56 1.23 29.48
CA ASP A 510 -11.01 1.39 29.21
C ASP A 510 -11.35 1.35 27.72
N ARG A 511 -10.44 1.88 26.89
CA ARG A 511 -10.60 1.88 25.43
C ARG A 511 -10.67 0.48 24.83
N ASN A 512 -9.78 -0.43 25.22
CA ASN A 512 -9.80 -1.79 24.68
C ASN A 512 -11.00 -2.60 25.21
N TRP A 513 -11.46 -2.30 26.43
CA TRP A 513 -12.73 -2.81 26.94
C TRP A 513 -13.92 -2.34 26.08
N ALA A 514 -14.04 -1.03 25.84
CA ALA A 514 -15.09 -0.45 25.02
C ALA A 514 -15.11 -1.06 23.60
N ILE A 515 -13.94 -1.16 22.96
CA ILE A 515 -13.78 -1.82 21.66
C ILE A 515 -14.29 -3.26 21.72
N SER A 516 -13.92 -4.03 22.75
CA SER A 516 -14.32 -5.43 22.84
C SER A 516 -15.83 -5.60 23.00
N TYR A 517 -16.48 -4.76 23.82
CA TYR A 517 -17.95 -4.75 23.93
C TYR A 517 -18.62 -4.41 22.59
N LEU A 518 -18.07 -3.43 21.88
CA LEU A 518 -18.59 -3.01 20.57
C LEU A 518 -18.44 -4.12 19.52
N LEU A 519 -17.28 -4.75 19.42
CA LEU A 519 -17.02 -5.86 18.49
C LEU A 519 -17.94 -7.05 18.78
N ARG A 520 -18.26 -7.32 20.06
CA ARG A 520 -19.24 -8.36 20.42
C ARG A 520 -20.64 -7.97 19.95
N ASN A 521 -21.03 -6.70 20.12
CA ASN A 521 -22.31 -6.20 19.61
C ASN A 521 -22.43 -6.32 18.09
N PHE A 522 -21.33 -6.12 17.35
CA PHE A 522 -21.27 -6.31 15.90
C PHE A 522 -21.13 -7.77 15.46
N GLY A 523 -21.01 -8.73 16.39
CA GLY A 523 -20.81 -10.13 16.07
C GLY A 523 -19.42 -10.46 15.51
N MET A 524 -18.45 -9.55 15.64
CA MET A 524 -17.07 -9.74 15.17
C MET A 524 -16.21 -10.55 16.14
N ILE A 525 -16.58 -10.56 17.42
CA ILE A 525 -16.01 -11.48 18.42
C ILE A 525 -17.11 -12.25 19.14
N SER A 526 -16.78 -13.44 19.61
CA SER A 526 -17.68 -14.32 20.34
C SER A 526 -17.05 -14.84 21.64
N GLY A 527 -17.88 -15.39 22.53
CA GLY A 527 -17.42 -15.93 23.82
C GLY A 527 -17.17 -14.86 24.89
N ASP A 528 -16.28 -15.16 25.83
CA ASP A 528 -15.94 -14.25 26.93
C ASP A 528 -15.01 -13.11 26.44
N ILE A 529 -15.50 -11.87 26.60
CA ILE A 529 -14.74 -10.65 26.31
C ILE A 529 -13.48 -10.59 27.16
N LYS A 530 -13.57 -10.94 28.45
CA LYS A 530 -12.45 -10.84 29.38
C LYS A 530 -11.33 -11.77 28.96
N GLU A 531 -11.64 -13.00 28.54
CA GLU A 531 -10.64 -13.94 28.05
C GLU A 531 -9.98 -13.46 26.75
N THR A 532 -10.79 -12.95 25.81
CA THR A 532 -10.29 -12.43 24.53
C THR A 532 -9.37 -11.24 24.74
N LEU A 533 -9.81 -10.27 25.55
CA LEU A 533 -9.04 -9.08 25.86
C LEU A 533 -7.77 -9.42 26.63
N GLN A 534 -7.84 -10.32 27.62
CA GLN A 534 -6.66 -10.78 28.35
C GLN A 534 -5.62 -11.42 27.43
N LEU A 535 -6.04 -12.27 26.49
CA LEU A 535 -5.14 -12.87 25.51
C LEU A 535 -4.49 -11.81 24.61
N TYR A 536 -5.25 -10.80 24.18
CA TYR A 536 -4.74 -9.68 23.39
C TYR A 536 -3.71 -8.83 24.17
N LEU A 537 -3.96 -8.58 25.46
CA LEU A 537 -3.02 -7.86 26.31
C LEU A 537 -1.74 -8.67 26.55
N GLN A 538 -1.86 -9.99 26.77
CA GLN A 538 -0.72 -10.89 26.89
C GLN A 538 0.13 -10.91 25.61
N GLN A 539 -0.53 -10.94 24.45
CA GLN A 539 0.13 -10.83 23.15
C GLN A 539 0.92 -9.52 23.00
N CYS A 540 0.34 -8.37 23.41
CA CYS A 540 1.03 -7.07 23.34
C CYS A 540 2.17 -6.91 24.36
N SER A 541 2.14 -7.70 25.43
CA SER A 541 3.07 -7.59 26.57
C SER A 541 4.21 -8.61 26.51
N VAL A 542 4.48 -9.21 25.34
CA VAL A 542 5.65 -10.07 25.16
C VAL A 542 6.91 -9.20 25.18
N ILE A 543 7.91 -9.63 25.95
CA ILE A 543 9.20 -8.96 26.08
C ILE A 543 10.12 -9.45 24.97
N ILE A 544 10.70 -8.50 24.22
CA ILE A 544 11.66 -8.74 23.13
C ILE A 544 12.79 -7.70 23.19
N ASP A 545 13.86 -7.91 22.44
CA ASP A 545 14.88 -6.89 22.18
C ASP A 545 14.92 -6.47 20.69
N CYS A 546 15.86 -5.58 20.34
CA CYS A 546 15.97 -5.06 18.97
C CYS A 546 16.47 -6.13 17.99
N ARG A 547 17.29 -7.08 18.46
CA ARG A 547 17.76 -8.20 17.66
C ARG A 547 16.62 -9.15 17.33
N ASP A 548 15.79 -9.49 18.30
CA ASP A 548 14.59 -10.30 18.11
C ASP A 548 13.71 -9.69 17.02
N LEU A 549 13.47 -8.38 17.11
CA LEU A 549 12.68 -7.63 16.13
C LEU A 549 13.22 -7.79 14.71
N ALA A 550 14.54 -7.67 14.54
CA ALA A 550 15.20 -7.85 13.24
C ALA A 550 15.10 -9.31 12.74
N ILE A 551 15.23 -10.32 13.61
CA ILE A 551 15.07 -11.74 13.24
C ILE A 551 13.62 -12.04 12.82
N MET A 552 12.63 -11.51 13.55
CA MET A 552 11.21 -11.65 13.19
C MET A 552 10.93 -11.06 11.81
N ALA A 553 11.47 -9.88 11.54
CA ALA A 553 11.36 -9.21 10.25
C ALA A 553 12.05 -10.02 9.14
N ALA A 554 13.24 -10.57 9.41
CA ALA A 554 14.01 -11.35 8.45
C ALA A 554 13.34 -12.69 8.14
N THR A 555 12.61 -13.25 9.10
CA THR A 555 11.76 -14.43 8.91
C THR A 555 10.67 -14.14 7.88
N LEU A 556 10.01 -12.97 7.96
CA LEU A 556 9.03 -12.55 6.95
C LEU A 556 9.70 -12.29 5.59
N ALA A 557 10.87 -11.65 5.57
CA ALA A 557 11.66 -11.43 4.35
C ALA A 557 12.08 -12.75 3.68
N ASN A 558 12.29 -13.81 4.47
CA ASN A 558 12.74 -15.12 4.02
C ASN A 558 11.57 -16.12 3.87
N ASN A 559 10.44 -15.66 3.35
CA ASN A 559 9.28 -16.49 3.03
C ASN A 559 8.76 -17.32 4.23
N GLY A 560 8.75 -16.71 5.42
CA GLY A 560 8.29 -17.32 6.66
C GLY A 560 9.29 -18.27 7.32
N ARG A 561 10.50 -18.44 6.77
CA ARG A 561 11.54 -19.30 7.32
C ARG A 561 12.53 -18.49 8.16
N ASN A 562 12.64 -18.80 9.45
CA ASN A 562 13.56 -18.11 10.35
C ASN A 562 15.01 -18.33 9.88
N PRO A 563 15.77 -17.27 9.56
CA PRO A 563 17.11 -17.39 8.98
C PRO A 563 18.15 -17.92 9.98
N MET A 564 17.92 -17.74 11.28
CA MET A 564 18.83 -18.19 12.34
C MET A 564 18.66 -19.68 12.67
N THR A 565 17.42 -20.18 12.61
CA THR A 565 17.08 -21.55 13.03
C THR A 565 16.74 -22.48 11.86
N GLY A 566 16.45 -21.93 10.69
CA GLY A 566 15.99 -22.66 9.51
C GLY A 566 14.57 -23.26 9.63
N LYS A 567 13.82 -22.93 10.69
CA LYS A 567 12.45 -23.43 10.92
C LYS A 567 11.42 -22.56 10.18
N GLN A 568 10.38 -23.19 9.66
CA GLN A 568 9.21 -22.48 9.12
C GLN A 568 8.37 -21.95 10.28
N ALA A 569 8.18 -20.63 10.33
CA ALA A 569 7.40 -19.94 11.36
C ALA A 569 5.96 -19.66 10.94
N ILE A 570 5.70 -19.54 9.63
CA ILE A 570 4.37 -19.38 9.03
C ILE A 570 4.35 -20.00 7.65
N ASP A 571 3.20 -20.49 7.19
CA ASP A 571 3.00 -20.90 5.80
C ASP A 571 3.42 -19.79 4.80
N PRO A 572 4.34 -20.09 3.85
CA PRO A 572 4.72 -19.19 2.76
C PRO A 572 3.55 -18.53 2.04
N ASP A 573 2.43 -19.25 1.88
CA ASP A 573 1.29 -18.73 1.14
C ASP A 573 0.78 -17.43 1.76
N TYR A 574 0.86 -17.25 3.09
CA TYR A 574 0.35 -16.07 3.79
C TYR A 574 1.36 -14.90 3.87
N ILE A 575 2.60 -15.07 3.42
CA ILE A 575 3.61 -14.00 3.53
C ILE A 575 3.21 -12.74 2.78
N LYS A 576 2.73 -12.89 1.54
CA LYS A 576 2.26 -11.72 0.76
C LYS A 576 1.11 -11.00 1.43
N ASP A 577 0.19 -11.73 2.07
CA ASP A 577 -0.94 -11.15 2.79
C ASP A 577 -0.45 -10.28 3.95
N LEU A 578 0.52 -10.78 4.73
CA LEU A 578 1.12 -10.05 5.84
C LEU A 578 1.84 -8.79 5.33
N LEU A 579 2.67 -8.93 4.30
CA LEU A 579 3.45 -7.83 3.74
C LEU A 579 2.57 -6.75 3.12
N SER A 580 1.50 -7.11 2.41
CA SER A 580 0.52 -6.17 1.86
C SER A 580 -0.15 -5.35 2.95
N VAL A 581 -0.66 -6.01 4.00
CA VAL A 581 -1.33 -5.30 5.10
C VAL A 581 -0.33 -4.47 5.93
N MET A 582 0.91 -4.94 6.11
CA MET A 582 1.97 -4.15 6.74
C MET A 582 2.32 -2.90 5.92
N PHE A 583 2.41 -3.03 4.60
CA PHE A 583 2.73 -1.92 3.71
C PHE A 583 1.66 -0.83 3.73
N THR A 584 0.37 -1.20 3.73
CA THR A 584 -0.74 -0.24 3.65
C THR A 584 -1.26 0.25 5.00
N CYS A 585 -1.09 -0.54 6.07
CA CYS A 585 -1.73 -0.28 7.37
C CYS A 585 -0.75 -0.25 8.56
N GLY A 586 0.54 -0.52 8.35
CA GLY A 586 1.43 -0.86 9.46
C GLY A 586 1.97 0.31 10.29
N MET A 587 1.95 1.53 9.73
CA MET A 587 2.57 2.72 10.34
C MET A 587 1.54 3.74 10.87
N TYR A 588 0.41 3.24 11.38
CA TYR A 588 -0.70 4.07 11.85
C TYR A 588 -1.21 4.99 10.74
N ASP A 589 -1.52 6.26 11.05
CA ASP A 589 -1.90 7.21 10.02
C ASP A 589 -0.72 7.55 9.09
N PHE A 590 0.55 7.19 9.37
CA PHE A 590 1.77 7.48 8.55
C PHE A 590 1.97 6.47 7.41
N ALA A 591 1.05 5.54 7.18
CA ALA A 591 1.28 4.44 6.23
C ALA A 591 1.44 4.91 4.77
N GLY A 592 0.71 5.93 4.34
CA GLY A 592 0.84 6.53 3.01
C GLY A 592 2.17 7.27 2.85
N GLU A 593 2.56 8.12 3.81
CA GLU A 593 3.87 8.77 3.80
C GLU A 593 5.03 7.77 3.88
N TRP A 594 4.88 6.71 4.66
CA TRP A 594 5.84 5.61 4.74
C TRP A 594 5.99 4.91 3.39
N ALA A 595 4.90 4.51 2.75
CA ALA A 595 4.92 3.90 1.42
C ALA A 595 5.57 4.84 0.39
N TYR A 596 5.41 6.15 0.54
CA TYR A 596 5.95 7.18 -0.35
C TYR A 596 7.46 7.43 -0.17
N LYS A 597 7.94 7.49 1.08
CA LYS A 597 9.33 7.85 1.42
C LYS A 597 10.24 6.64 1.60
N VAL A 598 9.76 5.60 2.27
CA VAL A 598 10.53 4.43 2.68
C VAL A 598 10.25 3.25 1.76
N GLY A 599 8.98 2.93 1.54
CA GLY A 599 8.58 2.03 0.46
C GLY A 599 8.92 0.55 0.65
N PHE A 600 9.00 0.06 1.89
CA PHE A 600 9.00 -1.38 2.20
C PHE A 600 8.08 -1.69 3.40
N PRO A 601 7.52 -2.91 3.54
CA PRO A 601 6.57 -3.22 4.61
C PRO A 601 7.14 -2.98 6.01
N ALA A 602 6.34 -2.41 6.91
CA ALA A 602 6.76 -2.21 8.30
C ALA A 602 5.59 -2.22 9.29
N LYS A 603 5.89 -2.34 10.58
CA LYS A 603 4.94 -2.17 11.67
C LYS A 603 5.61 -1.42 12.83
N SER A 604 5.00 -0.32 13.23
CA SER A 604 5.39 0.44 14.42
C SER A 604 4.71 -0.08 15.69
N GLY A 605 5.37 0.06 16.82
CA GLY A 605 4.81 -0.18 18.14
C GLY A 605 5.06 1.01 19.07
N VAL A 606 4.03 1.40 19.83
CA VAL A 606 4.13 2.47 20.84
C VAL A 606 5.22 2.23 21.89
N GLY A 607 5.75 1.00 22.02
CA GLY A 607 6.94 0.76 22.83
C GLY A 607 8.21 1.42 22.30
N GLY A 608 8.20 2.03 21.10
CA GLY A 608 9.39 2.62 20.45
C GLY A 608 10.03 1.72 19.40
N GLY A 609 9.47 0.54 19.16
CA GLY A 609 9.96 -0.42 18.17
C GLY A 609 9.40 -0.16 16.76
N ILE A 610 10.22 -0.37 15.73
CA ILE A 610 9.81 -0.48 14.33
C ILE A 610 10.36 -1.78 13.75
N LEU A 611 9.44 -2.66 13.35
CA LEU A 611 9.74 -3.86 12.56
C LEU A 611 9.62 -3.50 11.07
N ALA A 612 10.68 -3.66 10.29
CA ALA A 612 10.68 -3.36 8.86
C ALA A 612 11.23 -4.53 8.04
N VAL A 613 10.57 -4.86 6.94
CA VAL A 613 10.87 -6.04 6.12
C VAL A 613 11.28 -5.58 4.73
N VAL A 614 12.47 -5.96 4.29
CA VAL A 614 12.90 -5.83 2.89
C VAL A 614 12.77 -7.22 2.25
N PRO A 615 11.70 -7.50 1.50
CA PRO A 615 11.39 -8.84 0.99
C PRO A 615 12.56 -9.47 0.23
N GLY A 616 12.88 -10.72 0.53
CA GLY A 616 14.00 -11.46 -0.08
C GLY A 616 15.40 -11.08 0.45
N VAL A 617 15.57 -9.92 1.08
CA VAL A 617 16.89 -9.38 1.43
C VAL A 617 17.18 -9.44 2.93
N MET A 618 16.38 -8.75 3.75
CA MET A 618 16.67 -8.59 5.18
C MET A 618 15.46 -8.13 6.00
N GLY A 619 15.54 -8.36 7.31
CA GLY A 619 14.73 -7.72 8.33
C GLY A 619 15.51 -6.62 9.02
N ILE A 620 14.81 -5.55 9.39
CA ILE A 620 15.30 -4.40 10.12
C ILE A 620 14.50 -4.29 11.42
N GLY A 621 15.19 -4.17 12.54
CA GLY A 621 14.62 -3.78 13.83
C GLY A 621 15.22 -2.44 14.25
N VAL A 622 14.39 -1.50 14.66
CA VAL A 622 14.84 -0.26 15.31
C VAL A 622 14.08 -0.09 16.61
N PHE A 623 14.78 0.26 17.68
CA PHE A 623 14.16 0.57 18.96
C PHE A 623 14.63 1.94 19.44
N SER A 624 13.68 2.84 19.69
CA SER A 624 13.91 4.14 20.33
C SER A 624 12.59 4.64 20.94
N PRO A 625 12.50 4.81 22.26
CA PRO A 625 11.24 5.14 22.95
C PRO A 625 10.55 6.46 22.54
N PRO A 626 11.25 7.58 22.25
CA PRO A 626 10.59 8.83 21.87
C PRO A 626 9.76 8.70 20.58
N LEU A 627 8.46 8.99 20.71
CA LEU A 627 7.48 8.90 19.64
C LEU A 627 7.09 10.28 19.11
N ASP A 628 6.76 10.33 17.81
CA ASP A 628 6.10 11.47 17.20
C ASP A 628 4.62 11.58 17.63
N LYS A 629 3.95 12.64 17.16
CA LYS A 629 2.51 12.86 17.39
C LYS A 629 1.59 11.73 16.87
N ARG A 630 2.12 10.84 16.02
CA ARG A 630 1.41 9.74 15.34
C ARG A 630 1.64 8.39 16.03
N GLY A 631 2.49 8.36 17.07
CA GLY A 631 2.81 7.15 17.83
C GLY A 631 3.96 6.33 17.24
N ASN A 632 4.75 6.89 16.33
CA ASN A 632 5.90 6.22 15.71
C ASN A 632 7.23 6.70 16.30
N SER A 633 8.21 5.81 16.42
CA SER A 633 9.56 6.18 16.85
C SER A 633 10.20 7.19 15.87
N ILE A 634 10.57 8.37 16.37
CA ILE A 634 11.14 9.45 15.54
C ILE A 634 12.46 9.01 14.93
N ARG A 635 13.40 8.55 15.78
CA ARG A 635 14.69 8.03 15.33
C ARG A 635 14.49 6.81 14.41
N GLY A 636 13.54 5.95 14.73
CA GLY A 636 13.18 4.79 13.91
C GLY A 636 12.78 5.15 12.48
N ILE A 637 11.88 6.13 12.31
CA ILE A 637 11.48 6.61 10.98
C ILE A 637 12.70 7.13 10.22
N LYS A 638 13.52 7.98 10.86
CA LYS A 638 14.70 8.59 10.21
C LYS A 638 15.73 7.56 9.76
N VAL A 639 15.98 6.55 10.57
CA VAL A 639 16.85 5.43 10.21
C VAL A 639 16.31 4.70 8.98
N CYS A 640 15.02 4.38 8.94
CA CYS A 640 14.43 3.69 7.79
C CYS A 640 14.38 4.54 6.52
N GLU A 641 14.17 5.86 6.63
CA GLU A 641 14.29 6.82 5.51
C GLU A 641 15.70 6.79 4.91
N GLU A 642 16.74 6.90 5.75
CA GLU A 642 18.14 6.87 5.29
C GLU A 642 18.55 5.51 4.72
N LEU A 643 18.14 4.40 5.34
CA LEU A 643 18.39 3.05 4.81
C LEU A 643 17.74 2.89 3.43
N SER A 644 16.48 3.30 3.27
CA SER A 644 15.79 3.22 1.99
C SER A 644 16.47 4.06 0.91
N HIS A 645 16.84 5.29 1.25
CA HIS A 645 17.48 6.21 0.30
C HIS A 645 18.89 5.76 -0.08
N HIS A 646 19.73 5.44 0.91
CA HIS A 646 21.13 5.07 0.69
C HIS A 646 21.27 3.73 -0.05
N PHE A 647 20.46 2.74 0.31
CA PHE A 647 20.52 1.39 -0.27
C PHE A 647 19.48 1.14 -1.35
N ARG A 648 18.70 2.16 -1.74
CA ARG A 648 17.71 2.06 -2.83
C ARG A 648 16.69 0.92 -2.58
N LEU A 649 16.24 0.75 -1.33
CA LEU A 649 15.42 -0.39 -0.88
C LEU A 649 13.92 -0.24 -1.17
N HIS A 650 13.51 0.89 -1.72
CA HIS A 650 12.10 1.13 -2.02
C HIS A 650 11.64 0.13 -3.10
N ILE A 651 10.50 -0.56 -2.87
CA ILE A 651 10.00 -1.60 -3.79
C ILE A 651 9.61 -1.13 -5.20
N PHE A 652 9.59 0.19 -5.45
CA PHE A 652 9.29 0.81 -6.74
C PHE A 652 10.48 1.57 -7.31
N GLU A 653 11.66 1.39 -6.71
CA GLU A 653 12.90 2.01 -7.15
C GLU A 653 13.31 1.48 -8.54
N PRO A 654 13.67 2.36 -9.51
CA PRO A 654 14.10 1.92 -10.83
C PRO A 654 15.30 0.98 -10.78
N MET A 655 15.19 -0.22 -11.37
CA MET A 655 16.36 -1.07 -11.67
C MET A 655 17.30 -0.32 -12.62
N SER A 656 18.30 0.35 -12.07
CA SER A 656 19.24 1.18 -12.81
C SER A 656 20.63 0.93 -12.28
N SER A 657 21.30 -0.07 -12.88
CA SER A 657 22.65 -0.61 -12.62
C SER A 657 22.94 -0.98 -11.15
N PRO A 658 23.60 -2.13 -10.88
CA PRO A 658 23.89 -2.54 -9.51
C PRO A 658 24.70 -1.45 -8.77
N ILE A 659 24.38 -1.28 -7.48
CA ILE A 659 25.11 -0.46 -6.51
C ILE A 659 26.59 -0.87 -6.47
#